data_AF-A0A8S3S6F9-F1
#
_entry.id   AF-A0A8S3S6F9-F1
#
_cell.length_a   1.000
_cell.length_b   1.000
_cell.length_c   1.000
_cell.angle_alpha   90.00
_cell.angle_beta   90.00
_cell.angle_gamma   90.00
#
_symmetry.space_group_name_H-M   'P 1'
#
loop_
_entity.id
_entity.type
_entity.pdbx_description
1 polymer ?
#
loop_
_entity_poly.entity_id
_entity_poly.type
_entity_poly.pdbx_seq_one_letter_code
_entity_poly.pdbx_strand_id
1 'polypeptide(L)'
;MQFLLICMCVLCLQTVQANNKAERLLLNDPALIMERLTQLENTVQQQAATIQTQAQQIHQLQNEVNSTANMTPAFFAILTSNIAIGNAEILKFNQIKTNTGGAYDVVTGVFIAPKAGTYHFTSVVYTNGKGDAVVQLNKNKDLIVNGYSVGLSHAESHTMNAVVALQRVMVKVCKISNAEKAKFYREQKKYRRKSHKLKCYHRNSEKYNKNKTAKRNTKVQNSPSIQAVYKRRQRANLKQKREKQRTCKEMYRNRLLNTGSDEHSQTESTVLMCKMKKSRAIHKLRNALPKTPDDRVVVLNHYMSSKSPTAQKITSLKRKNSCVSEQIVSNIKTFIQEKKHKRSTESLTVMNILSASVSGENISSNKKKSKAARKLGLQARRLSGGERIRTSVLKSEKSCFELTKRRTRTDATSDNTKKLAYEFWTSPENSRTTGNKSDIKRTKIAPKEYVSHSIQILEKTQTEIYLAFKNKYPEITMCQRLFESYKPFFVSPVRPKDRNTCCYRMHVEVKIVFKKCMELRKTILKLHAEYDKEKFAVFENIYEISNKTLCNTVTHDCLTRNCQNCGVSCGVSKLMFLNEELEKSSNAKDLNWEKYEYLKSNVKGGKTISKIQLVKQVTKPGSLFEYFIKLLENFPAHQMRANWQNSQYKNINQNLPLGHAVCLHDYSENYRCSDRTELQSAYFQKTEVSIHVTILTRHAILELDGVDSTVNSPVIVSEQFFVISPDYQHDRHFTFHCQKLISDYLKSISADITVMHEFTDGCSSQYKSRNCMGDVSFVAESELGYSKLIRNFFETSHAKGPQDAAGGFLKHQADYAVLRGKTHIQNAKDFFTFAEKNLQQPKSKKSCYKRRVFRYVESIPRDNAKNFKPIAKNRQIHQILTENGVGELTTRDLSCYECEKCIIGDVKDCENVSYIGQFRKTTMICSNPINDDGTEDNSSDSDTCRLSADLISKKSVIAVLADDPDYEYYLMKVTVEPFKIEKETTDSWGCTFQSGATVIKGLYYDRVRKKPFLYKLVPRKIAICHTVAVLHLCSEVDAGNMISIPEELHLDIIESISTEQ
;
A
#
# COMPACT_ATOMS: atom_id res chain seq x y z
N MET A 1 4.89 -72.19 -86.45
CA MET A 1 4.99 -71.20 -85.35
C MET A 1 4.47 -69.82 -85.75
N GLN A 2 4.88 -69.22 -86.89
CA GLN A 2 4.37 -67.90 -87.32
C GLN A 2 2.86 -67.84 -87.59
N PHE A 3 2.26 -68.88 -88.15
CA PHE A 3 0.80 -68.92 -88.40
C PHE A 3 -0.05 -68.96 -87.12
N LEU A 4 0.46 -69.58 -86.05
CA LEU A 4 -0.24 -69.67 -84.76
C LEU A 4 -0.21 -68.34 -83.99
N LEU A 5 0.86 -67.56 -84.14
CA LEU A 5 0.96 -66.22 -83.54
C LEU A 5 0.03 -65.20 -84.20
N ILE A 6 -0.14 -65.28 -85.52
CA ILE A 6 -1.04 -64.39 -86.26
C ILE A 6 -2.52 -64.70 -85.92
N CYS A 7 -2.90 -65.98 -85.83
CA CYS A 7 -4.25 -66.36 -85.41
C CYS A 7 -4.58 -65.91 -83.98
N MET A 8 -3.63 -66.04 -83.04
CA MET A 8 -3.82 -65.54 -81.67
C MET A 8 -3.96 -64.00 -81.61
N CYS A 9 -3.20 -63.26 -82.43
CA CYS A 9 -3.34 -61.80 -82.50
C CYS A 9 -4.68 -61.37 -83.10
N VAL A 10 -5.19 -62.07 -84.12
CA VAL A 10 -6.49 -61.75 -84.73
C VAL A 10 -7.65 -62.08 -83.78
N LEU A 11 -7.59 -63.20 -83.06
CA LEU A 11 -8.57 -63.53 -82.03
C LEU A 11 -8.55 -62.54 -80.87
N CYS A 12 -7.37 -62.05 -80.47
CA CYS A 12 -7.23 -61.03 -79.42
C CYS A 12 -7.75 -59.65 -79.88
N LEU A 13 -7.53 -59.26 -81.14
CA LEU A 13 -8.10 -58.02 -81.67
C LEU A 13 -9.62 -58.08 -81.78
N GLN A 14 -10.18 -59.24 -82.14
CA GLN A 14 -11.63 -59.40 -82.24
C GLN A 14 -12.31 -59.39 -80.85
N THR A 15 -11.69 -59.95 -79.81
CA THR A 15 -12.23 -59.88 -78.44
C THR A 15 -12.12 -58.47 -77.85
N VAL A 16 -11.03 -57.74 -78.12
CA VAL A 16 -10.88 -56.34 -77.69
C VAL A 16 -11.87 -55.41 -78.41
N GLN A 17 -12.13 -55.63 -79.71
CA GLN A 17 -13.14 -54.84 -80.44
C GLN A 17 -14.59 -55.19 -80.01
N ALA A 18 -14.87 -56.44 -79.64
CA ALA A 18 -16.18 -56.83 -79.11
C ALA A 18 -16.43 -56.25 -77.70
N ASN A 19 -15.42 -56.27 -76.81
CA ASN A 19 -15.53 -55.68 -75.47
C ASN A 19 -15.70 -54.16 -75.52
N ASN A 20 -14.96 -53.46 -76.40
CA ASN A 20 -15.10 -52.01 -76.57
C ASN A 20 -16.47 -51.59 -77.14
N LYS A 21 -17.18 -52.49 -77.84
CA LYS A 21 -18.54 -52.22 -78.35
C LYS A 21 -19.61 -52.49 -77.28
N ALA A 22 -19.40 -53.48 -76.42
CA ALA A 22 -20.27 -53.74 -75.26
C ALA A 22 -20.14 -52.64 -74.18
N GLU A 23 -18.94 -52.13 -73.93
CA GLU A 23 -18.71 -51.03 -72.97
C GLU A 23 -19.30 -49.71 -73.46
N ARG A 24 -19.23 -49.40 -74.76
CA ARG A 24 -19.84 -48.18 -75.33
C ARG A 24 -21.36 -48.22 -75.41
N LEU A 25 -21.99 -49.41 -75.41
CA LEU A 25 -23.44 -49.55 -75.39
C LEU A 25 -24.03 -49.47 -73.97
N LEU A 26 -23.24 -49.74 -72.93
CA LEU A 26 -23.66 -49.60 -71.52
C LEU A 26 -23.47 -48.17 -70.95
N LEU A 27 -22.73 -47.31 -71.65
CA LEU A 27 -22.39 -45.95 -71.20
C LEU A 27 -23.29 -44.83 -71.75
N ASN A 28 -24.28 -45.15 -72.59
CA ASN A 28 -25.14 -44.16 -73.26
C ASN A 28 -26.64 -44.39 -73.06
N ASP A 29 -27.05 -45.23 -72.10
CA ASP A 29 -28.46 -45.32 -71.71
C ASP A 29 -28.72 -44.38 -70.51
N PRO A 30 -29.29 -43.18 -70.72
CA PRO A 30 -29.50 -42.21 -69.65
C PRO A 30 -30.39 -42.74 -68.53
N ALA A 31 -31.25 -43.73 -68.81
CA ALA A 31 -32.07 -44.38 -67.79
C ALA A 31 -31.24 -45.19 -66.79
N LEU A 32 -30.24 -45.94 -67.26
CA LEU A 32 -29.37 -46.76 -66.42
C LEU A 32 -28.40 -45.91 -65.58
N ILE A 33 -27.96 -44.77 -66.14
CA ILE A 33 -27.12 -43.80 -65.42
C ILE A 33 -27.92 -43.10 -64.33
N MET A 34 -29.17 -42.68 -64.61
CA MET A 34 -30.05 -42.11 -63.58
C MET A 34 -30.39 -43.11 -62.49
N GLU A 35 -30.58 -44.39 -62.83
CA GLU A 35 -30.82 -45.44 -61.83
C GLU A 35 -29.58 -45.67 -60.93
N ARG A 36 -28.37 -45.67 -61.50
CA ARG A 36 -27.14 -45.74 -60.71
C ARG A 36 -26.88 -44.50 -59.86
N LEU A 37 -27.16 -43.30 -60.39
CA LEU A 37 -27.01 -42.05 -59.64
C LEU A 37 -28.00 -41.98 -58.48
N THR A 38 -29.26 -42.37 -58.69
CA THR A 38 -30.25 -42.45 -57.61
C THR A 38 -29.90 -43.52 -56.58
N GLN A 39 -29.37 -44.68 -57.00
CA GLN A 39 -28.84 -45.68 -56.06
C GLN A 39 -27.63 -45.15 -55.26
N LEU A 40 -26.73 -44.38 -55.89
CA LEU A 40 -25.60 -43.75 -55.22
C LEU A 40 -26.05 -42.66 -54.23
N GLU A 41 -27.00 -41.81 -54.63
CA GLU A 41 -27.57 -40.79 -53.75
C GLU A 41 -28.26 -41.42 -52.54
N ASN A 42 -29.02 -42.50 -52.74
CA ASN A 42 -29.66 -43.24 -51.66
C ASN A 42 -28.63 -43.88 -50.70
N THR A 43 -27.53 -44.41 -51.23
CA THR A 43 -26.46 -44.97 -50.37
C THR A 43 -25.69 -43.88 -49.63
N VAL A 44 -25.42 -42.74 -50.26
CA VAL A 44 -24.79 -41.59 -49.60
C VAL A 44 -25.69 -41.02 -48.50
N GLN A 45 -27.00 -40.91 -48.74
CA GLN A 45 -27.96 -40.48 -47.73
C GLN A 45 -28.08 -41.47 -46.56
N GLN A 46 -28.08 -42.78 -46.84
CA GLN A 46 -28.05 -43.80 -45.79
C GLN A 46 -26.74 -43.76 -44.97
N GLN A 47 -25.60 -43.58 -45.62
CA GLN A 47 -24.32 -43.44 -44.92
C GLN A 47 -24.28 -42.17 -44.06
N ALA A 48 -24.79 -41.04 -44.56
CA ALA A 48 -24.90 -39.81 -43.80
C ALA A 48 -25.78 -39.96 -42.55
N ALA A 49 -26.94 -40.63 -42.68
CA ALA A 49 -27.82 -40.92 -41.54
C ALA A 49 -27.16 -41.84 -40.50
N THR A 50 -26.35 -42.81 -40.97
CA THR A 50 -25.60 -43.73 -40.11
C THR A 50 -24.48 -43.00 -39.37
N ILE A 51 -23.77 -42.08 -40.04
CA ILE A 51 -22.73 -41.24 -39.42
C ILE A 51 -23.34 -40.31 -38.37
N GLN A 52 -24.50 -39.72 -38.64
CA GLN A 52 -25.20 -38.87 -37.67
C GLN A 52 -25.65 -39.64 -36.42
N THR A 53 -26.18 -40.85 -36.59
CA THR A 53 -26.57 -41.70 -35.46
C THR A 53 -25.36 -42.18 -34.65
N GLN A 54 -24.26 -42.55 -35.31
CA GLN A 54 -23.01 -42.89 -34.63
C GLN A 54 -22.41 -41.69 -33.87
N ALA A 55 -22.45 -40.49 -34.45
CA ALA A 55 -21.98 -39.28 -33.78
C ALA A 55 -22.80 -38.95 -32.52
N GLN A 56 -24.13 -39.13 -32.58
CA GLN A 56 -25.00 -38.97 -31.41
C GLN A 56 -24.69 -40.00 -30.32
N GLN A 57 -24.41 -41.26 -30.69
CA GLN A 57 -23.99 -42.30 -29.76
C GLN A 57 -22.63 -41.99 -29.10
N ILE A 58 -21.65 -41.53 -29.89
CA ILE A 58 -20.34 -41.11 -29.37
C ILE A 58 -20.49 -39.95 -28.39
N HIS A 59 -21.35 -38.98 -28.70
CA HIS A 59 -21.61 -37.84 -27.80
C HIS A 59 -22.28 -38.28 -26.50
N GLN A 60 -23.23 -39.23 -26.54
CA GLN A 60 -23.81 -39.82 -25.33
C GLN A 60 -22.76 -40.58 -24.50
N LEU A 61 -21.96 -41.43 -25.13
CA LEU A 61 -20.91 -42.18 -24.45
C LEU A 61 -19.83 -41.27 -23.86
N GLN A 62 -19.46 -40.18 -24.56
CA GLN A 62 -18.54 -39.17 -24.04
C GLN A 62 -19.11 -38.46 -22.81
N ASN A 63 -20.41 -38.17 -22.77
CA ASN A 63 -21.06 -37.57 -21.61
C ASN A 63 -21.14 -38.55 -20.42
N GLU A 64 -21.37 -39.84 -20.67
CA GLU A 64 -21.34 -40.89 -19.64
C GLU A 64 -19.92 -41.13 -19.09
N VAL A 65 -18.90 -41.14 -19.95
CA VAL A 65 -17.49 -41.25 -19.55
C VAL A 65 -17.02 -40.01 -18.79
N ASN A 66 -17.41 -38.80 -19.24
CA ASN A 66 -17.07 -37.55 -18.55
C ASN A 66 -17.75 -37.43 -17.19
N SER A 67 -18.99 -37.91 -17.05
CA SER A 67 -19.70 -37.91 -15.76
C SER A 67 -19.11 -38.92 -14.76
N THR A 68 -18.54 -40.04 -15.22
CA THR A 68 -17.92 -41.06 -14.36
C THR A 68 -16.43 -40.80 -14.06
N ALA A 69 -15.68 -40.18 -14.98
CA ALA A 69 -14.25 -39.88 -14.81
C ALA A 69 -13.98 -38.67 -13.88
N ASN A 70 -14.91 -37.71 -13.81
CA ASN A 70 -14.72 -36.43 -13.10
C ASN A 70 -15.39 -36.35 -11.71
N MET A 71 -16.00 -37.41 -11.18
CA MET A 71 -16.59 -37.35 -9.84
C MET A 71 -15.52 -37.39 -8.74
N THR A 72 -15.25 -36.25 -8.11
CA THR A 72 -14.53 -36.16 -6.83
C THR A 72 -15.47 -36.57 -5.68
N PRO A 73 -15.18 -37.66 -4.93
CA PRO A 73 -16.06 -38.10 -3.86
C PRO A 73 -16.06 -37.10 -2.70
N ALA A 74 -17.24 -36.65 -2.29
CA ALA A 74 -17.40 -35.68 -1.21
C ALA A 74 -18.71 -35.93 -0.46
N PHE A 75 -18.69 -35.82 0.86
CA PHE A 75 -19.90 -35.91 1.66
C PHE A 75 -19.94 -34.86 2.78
N PHE A 76 -21.16 -34.44 3.13
CA PHE A 76 -21.44 -33.59 4.28
C PHE A 76 -22.74 -34.07 4.91
N ALA A 77 -22.67 -34.54 6.15
CA ALA A 77 -23.80 -35.07 6.90
C ALA A 77 -23.88 -34.42 8.29
N ILE A 78 -25.09 -34.16 8.76
CA ILE A 78 -25.40 -33.46 10.00
C ILE A 78 -26.38 -34.30 10.82
N LEU A 79 -26.30 -34.14 12.14
CA LEU A 79 -27.25 -34.67 13.09
C LEU A 79 -28.32 -33.60 13.40
N THR A 80 -29.61 -33.87 13.15
CA THR A 80 -30.66 -32.84 13.28
C THR A 80 -31.23 -32.67 14.68
N SER A 81 -31.04 -33.64 15.57
CA SER A 81 -31.55 -33.61 16.95
C SER A 81 -30.51 -34.13 17.94
N ASN A 82 -30.60 -33.73 19.20
CA ASN A 82 -29.74 -34.26 20.25
C ASN A 82 -30.07 -35.75 20.47
N ILE A 83 -29.07 -36.63 20.37
CA ILE A 83 -29.23 -38.08 20.59
C ILE A 83 -28.44 -38.54 21.81
N ALA A 84 -29.02 -39.47 22.57
CA ALA A 84 -28.34 -40.22 23.62
C ALA A 84 -27.74 -41.49 23.00
N ILE A 85 -26.41 -41.62 23.03
CA ILE A 85 -25.68 -42.69 22.34
C ILE A 85 -25.15 -43.70 23.36
N GLY A 86 -25.34 -44.99 23.08
CA GLY A 86 -24.83 -46.12 23.86
C GLY A 86 -23.31 -46.24 23.82
N ASN A 87 -22.74 -47.07 24.69
CA ASN A 87 -21.29 -47.30 24.71
C ASN A 87 -20.85 -48.04 23.41
N ALA A 88 -19.78 -47.57 22.78
CA ALA A 88 -19.22 -48.14 21.54
C ALA A 88 -20.15 -48.11 20.31
N GLU A 89 -21.21 -47.30 20.35
CA GLU A 89 -22.16 -47.18 19.23
C GLU A 89 -21.64 -46.21 18.14
N ILE A 90 -21.99 -46.52 16.88
CA ILE A 90 -21.64 -45.72 15.71
C ILE A 90 -22.57 -44.51 15.61
N LEU A 91 -22.00 -43.33 15.45
CA LEU A 91 -22.72 -42.08 15.22
C LEU A 91 -23.28 -42.04 13.79
N LYS A 92 -24.61 -42.06 13.68
CA LYS A 92 -25.33 -41.98 12.40
C LYS A 92 -25.81 -40.55 12.18
N PHE A 93 -25.27 -39.87 11.17
CA PHE A 93 -25.69 -38.53 10.79
C PHE A 93 -26.90 -38.65 9.86
N ASN A 94 -28.07 -38.29 10.37
CA ASN A 94 -29.36 -38.59 9.73
C ASN A 94 -29.71 -37.65 8.56
N GLN A 95 -29.08 -36.48 8.44
CA GLN A 95 -29.31 -35.56 7.34
C GLN A 95 -28.06 -35.43 6.47
N ILE A 96 -28.16 -35.87 5.21
CA ILE A 96 -27.14 -35.61 4.18
C ILE A 96 -27.42 -34.26 3.52
N LYS A 97 -26.39 -33.41 3.40
CA LYS A 97 -26.38 -32.21 2.55
C LYS A 97 -25.66 -32.43 1.23
N THR A 98 -24.64 -33.29 1.23
CA THR A 98 -23.87 -33.66 0.03
C THR A 98 -23.41 -35.12 0.17
N ASN A 99 -23.51 -35.94 -0.88
CA ASN A 99 -22.99 -37.32 -0.91
C ASN A 99 -22.59 -37.71 -2.34
N THR A 100 -21.70 -36.92 -2.92
CA THR A 100 -21.13 -37.11 -4.25
C THR A 100 -20.32 -38.41 -4.25
N GLY A 101 -20.74 -39.38 -5.08
CA GLY A 101 -20.13 -40.71 -5.17
C GLY A 101 -20.71 -41.75 -4.22
N GLY A 102 -21.82 -41.45 -3.52
CA GLY A 102 -22.58 -42.42 -2.71
C GLY A 102 -21.76 -43.04 -1.56
N ALA A 103 -20.72 -42.35 -1.10
CA ALA A 103 -19.69 -42.92 -0.26
C ALA A 103 -20.08 -42.97 1.23
N TYR A 104 -21.04 -42.15 1.69
CA TYR A 104 -21.56 -42.18 3.06
C TYR A 104 -22.94 -42.84 3.12
N ASP A 105 -23.13 -43.79 4.03
CA ASP A 105 -24.41 -44.46 4.28
C ASP A 105 -25.04 -43.99 5.60
N VAL A 106 -26.27 -43.49 5.51
CA VAL A 106 -27.06 -42.95 6.63
C VAL A 106 -27.55 -44.03 7.59
N VAL A 107 -27.82 -45.24 7.06
CA VAL A 107 -28.38 -46.35 7.84
C VAL A 107 -27.30 -46.95 8.73
N THR A 108 -26.09 -47.11 8.21
CA THR A 108 -24.95 -47.67 8.94
C THR A 108 -24.09 -46.61 9.64
N GLY A 109 -24.09 -45.37 9.16
CA GLY A 109 -23.23 -44.28 9.65
C GLY A 109 -21.78 -44.39 9.17
N VAL A 110 -21.51 -45.20 8.15
CA VAL A 110 -20.16 -45.56 7.68
C VAL A 110 -19.87 -44.87 6.34
N PHE A 111 -18.65 -44.36 6.21
CA PHE A 111 -18.10 -43.90 4.93
C PHE A 111 -17.23 -45.00 4.31
N ILE A 112 -17.45 -45.33 3.04
CA ILE A 112 -16.64 -46.27 2.26
C ILE A 112 -16.03 -45.51 1.09
N ALA A 113 -14.69 -45.46 1.03
CA ALA A 113 -14.00 -44.73 -0.05
C ALA A 113 -14.25 -45.39 -1.44
N PRO A 114 -14.91 -44.71 -2.39
CA PRO A 114 -15.23 -45.30 -3.69
C PRO A 114 -14.02 -45.34 -4.63
N LYS A 115 -13.05 -44.42 -4.45
CA LYS A 115 -11.80 -44.33 -5.22
C LYS A 115 -10.60 -44.31 -4.28
N ALA A 116 -9.48 -44.89 -4.71
CA ALA A 116 -8.22 -44.77 -3.98
C ALA A 116 -7.73 -43.31 -4.01
N GLY A 117 -7.34 -42.75 -2.86
CA GLY A 117 -6.88 -41.37 -2.80
C GLY A 117 -6.69 -40.85 -1.37
N THR A 118 -6.34 -39.57 -1.27
CA THR A 118 -6.19 -38.86 0.00
C THR A 118 -7.48 -38.13 0.34
N TYR A 119 -8.05 -38.44 1.50
CA TYR A 119 -9.32 -37.89 1.98
C TYR A 119 -9.10 -37.02 3.21
N HIS A 120 -9.84 -35.93 3.31
CA HIS A 120 -9.86 -35.05 4.48
C HIS A 120 -11.19 -35.18 5.21
N PHE A 121 -11.14 -35.63 6.46
CA PHE A 121 -12.30 -35.76 7.34
C PHE A 121 -12.28 -34.64 8.38
N THR A 122 -13.40 -33.92 8.46
CA THR A 122 -13.67 -32.95 9.52
C THR A 122 -14.95 -33.33 10.24
N SER A 123 -14.89 -33.34 11.57
CA SER A 123 -16.06 -33.57 12.42
C SER A 123 -16.04 -32.60 13.59
N VAL A 124 -17.20 -32.03 13.91
CA VAL A 124 -17.36 -31.10 15.04
C VAL A 124 -18.25 -31.75 16.08
N VAL A 125 -17.75 -31.81 17.30
CA VAL A 125 -18.44 -32.37 18.45
C VAL A 125 -18.86 -31.22 19.34
N TYR A 126 -20.15 -31.18 19.66
CA TYR A 126 -20.77 -30.14 20.47
C TYR A 126 -21.52 -30.79 21.64
N THR A 127 -21.31 -30.29 22.85
CA THR A 127 -22.04 -30.74 24.04
C THR A 127 -22.83 -29.60 24.65
N ASN A 128 -24.15 -29.80 24.78
CA ASN A 128 -25.03 -28.89 25.50
C ASN A 128 -25.39 -29.50 26.86
N GLY A 129 -25.06 -28.82 27.97
CA GLY A 129 -25.36 -29.26 29.34
C GLY A 129 -24.20 -29.98 30.05
N LYS A 130 -24.51 -30.68 31.15
CA LYS A 130 -23.53 -31.26 32.10
C LYS A 130 -22.89 -32.60 31.66
N GLY A 131 -23.04 -32.98 30.39
CA GLY A 131 -22.58 -34.27 29.87
C GLY A 131 -21.27 -34.18 29.08
N ASP A 132 -20.28 -35.00 29.43
CA ASP A 132 -19.02 -35.11 28.69
C ASP A 132 -19.17 -36.06 27.49
N ALA A 133 -18.93 -35.54 26.27
CA ALA A 133 -18.89 -36.35 25.05
C ALA A 133 -17.45 -36.59 24.60
N VAL A 134 -17.16 -37.86 24.32
CA VAL A 134 -15.87 -38.27 23.77
C VAL A 134 -16.14 -39.23 22.61
N VAL A 135 -15.61 -38.88 21.45
CA VAL A 135 -15.85 -39.62 20.20
C VAL A 135 -14.53 -39.89 19.48
N GLN A 136 -14.55 -40.89 18.62
CA GLN A 136 -13.41 -41.41 17.90
C GLN A 136 -13.70 -41.50 16.42
N LEU A 137 -12.75 -41.09 15.60
CA LEU A 137 -12.74 -41.37 14.17
C LEU A 137 -11.85 -42.59 13.92
N ASN A 138 -12.44 -43.66 13.43
CA ASN A 138 -11.76 -44.93 13.19
C ASN A 138 -11.68 -45.23 11.70
N LYS A 139 -10.52 -45.69 11.24
CA LYS A 139 -10.33 -46.35 9.94
C LYS A 139 -10.38 -47.85 10.22
N ASN A 140 -11.43 -48.54 9.77
CA ASN A 140 -11.73 -49.91 10.18
C ASN A 140 -11.80 -50.06 11.71
N LYS A 141 -10.82 -50.77 12.30
CA LYS A 141 -10.66 -50.99 13.74
C LYS A 141 -9.61 -50.07 14.37
N ASP A 142 -8.88 -49.29 13.56
CA ASP A 142 -7.78 -48.46 14.03
C ASP A 142 -8.25 -47.04 14.32
N LEU A 143 -7.88 -46.55 15.50
CA LEU A 143 -8.13 -45.18 15.92
C LEU A 143 -7.25 -44.19 15.13
N ILE A 144 -7.88 -43.21 14.46
CA ILE A 144 -7.18 -42.11 13.79
C ILE A 144 -7.07 -40.91 14.73
N VAL A 145 -8.21 -40.41 15.25
CA VAL A 145 -8.24 -39.20 16.07
C VAL A 145 -9.38 -39.24 17.09
N ASN A 146 -9.16 -38.61 18.25
CA ASN A 146 -10.16 -38.46 19.32
C ASN A 146 -10.69 -37.02 19.35
N GLY A 147 -11.99 -36.87 19.57
CA GLY A 147 -12.63 -35.59 19.89
C GLY A 147 -13.18 -35.60 21.31
N TYR A 148 -12.99 -34.50 22.04
CA TYR A 148 -13.38 -34.37 23.44
C TYR A 148 -14.06 -33.04 23.71
N SER A 149 -15.27 -33.07 24.28
CA SER A 149 -16.01 -31.89 24.70
C SER A 149 -16.54 -32.07 26.12
N VAL A 150 -16.29 -31.09 27.00
CA VAL A 150 -16.70 -31.13 28.42
C VAL A 150 -18.06 -30.49 28.59
N GLY A 151 -18.91 -31.12 29.38
CA GLY A 151 -20.16 -30.49 29.78
C GLY A 151 -19.94 -29.45 30.90
N LEU A 152 -19.67 -28.19 30.54
CA LEU A 152 -19.65 -27.06 31.48
C LEU A 152 -20.96 -26.25 31.40
N SER A 153 -21.13 -25.24 32.27
CA SER A 153 -22.30 -24.34 32.25
C SER A 153 -22.45 -23.55 30.95
N HIS A 154 -21.44 -23.57 30.08
CA HIS A 154 -21.40 -22.97 28.76
C HIS A 154 -20.99 -24.05 27.76
N ALA A 155 -21.51 -23.95 26.54
CA ALA A 155 -21.28 -24.96 25.52
C ALA A 155 -19.82 -24.95 25.05
N GLU A 156 -19.19 -26.13 25.05
CA GLU A 156 -17.88 -26.36 24.46
C GLU A 156 -18.04 -27.09 23.12
N SER A 157 -17.10 -26.85 22.21
CA SER A 157 -17.01 -27.57 20.94
C SER A 157 -15.58 -27.99 20.67
N HIS A 158 -15.43 -29.13 20.01
CA HIS A 158 -14.13 -29.65 19.59
C HIS A 158 -14.19 -30.06 18.12
N THR A 159 -13.18 -29.67 17.35
CA THR A 159 -13.06 -30.02 15.94
C THR A 159 -12.00 -31.09 15.77
N MET A 160 -12.37 -32.20 15.13
CA MET A 160 -11.50 -33.29 14.74
C MET A 160 -11.18 -33.15 13.26
N ASN A 161 -9.89 -33.07 12.91
CA ASN A 161 -9.42 -33.03 11.52
C ASN A 161 -8.45 -34.20 11.29
N ALA A 162 -8.63 -34.93 10.20
CA ALA A 162 -7.72 -36.00 9.79
C ALA A 162 -7.57 -36.04 8.27
N VAL A 163 -6.32 -36.11 7.80
CA VAL A 163 -5.99 -36.38 6.40
C VAL A 163 -5.51 -37.83 6.31
N VAL A 164 -6.20 -38.67 5.54
CA VAL A 164 -5.97 -40.12 5.52
C VAL A 164 -5.98 -40.63 4.08
N ALA A 165 -4.98 -41.41 3.72
CA ALA A 165 -4.97 -42.16 2.46
C ALA A 165 -5.87 -43.41 2.61
N LEU A 166 -6.84 -43.57 1.70
CA LEU A 166 -7.81 -44.67 1.68
C LEU A 166 -7.76 -45.42 0.34
N GLN A 167 -7.89 -46.75 0.42
CA GLN A 167 -8.06 -47.67 -0.71
C GLN A 167 -9.23 -48.60 -0.37
N ARG A 168 -10.48 -48.23 -0.72
CA ARG A 168 -11.72 -48.96 -0.39
C ARG A 168 -11.84 -49.35 1.10
N VAL A 169 -11.56 -48.40 1.99
CA VAL A 169 -11.57 -48.62 3.45
C VAL A 169 -12.78 -47.95 4.11
N MET A 170 -13.31 -48.57 5.17
CA MET A 170 -14.40 -48.02 5.99
C MET A 170 -13.89 -47.00 7.01
N VAL A 171 -14.57 -45.86 7.11
CA VAL A 171 -14.32 -44.83 8.13
C VAL A 171 -15.61 -44.57 8.89
N LYS A 172 -15.54 -44.58 10.23
CA LYS A 172 -16.71 -44.37 11.10
C LYS A 172 -16.39 -43.53 12.32
N VAL A 173 -17.40 -42.84 12.84
CA VAL A 173 -17.31 -42.10 14.11
C VAL A 173 -18.02 -42.91 15.20
N CYS A 174 -17.36 -43.17 16.32
CA CYS A 174 -17.89 -43.98 17.41
C CYS A 174 -17.75 -43.25 18.76
N LYS A 175 -18.68 -43.49 19.69
CA LYS A 175 -18.49 -43.09 21.10
C LYS A 175 -17.53 -44.06 21.78
N ILE A 176 -16.56 -43.56 22.54
CA ILE A 176 -15.63 -44.45 23.26
C ILE A 176 -16.27 -45.21 24.41
N SER A 177 -15.70 -46.37 24.73
CA SER A 177 -16.07 -47.13 25.92
C SER A 177 -15.68 -46.40 27.21
N ASN A 178 -16.38 -46.69 28.32
CA ASN A 178 -16.07 -46.11 29.62
C ASN A 178 -14.63 -46.42 30.10
N ALA A 179 -14.09 -47.59 29.72
CA ALA A 179 -12.72 -48.00 30.04
C ALA A 179 -11.67 -47.15 29.30
N GLU A 180 -11.86 -46.92 28.00
CA GLU A 180 -10.97 -46.08 27.18
C GLU A 180 -11.10 -44.60 27.56
N LYS A 181 -12.32 -44.16 27.91
CA LYS A 181 -12.58 -42.82 28.46
C LYS A 181 -11.73 -42.59 29.71
N ALA A 182 -11.66 -43.55 30.62
CA ALA A 182 -10.79 -43.46 31.80
C ALA A 182 -9.29 -43.41 31.46
N LYS A 183 -8.82 -44.17 30.45
CA LYS A 183 -7.43 -44.13 29.96
C LYS A 183 -7.07 -42.75 29.39
N PHE A 184 -7.95 -42.18 28.56
CA PHE A 184 -7.78 -40.84 27.99
C PHE A 184 -7.70 -39.74 29.07
N TYR A 185 -8.58 -39.76 30.07
CA TYR A 185 -8.51 -38.80 31.19
C TYR A 185 -7.19 -38.89 31.96
N ARG A 186 -6.63 -40.10 32.15
CA ARG A 186 -5.33 -40.29 32.82
C ARG A 186 -4.20 -39.63 32.02
N GLU A 187 -4.20 -39.73 30.69
CA GLU A 187 -3.20 -39.12 29.82
C GLU A 187 -3.31 -37.60 29.75
N GLN A 188 -4.52 -37.04 29.60
CA GLN A 188 -4.74 -35.59 29.65
C GLN A 188 -4.28 -34.99 30.99
N LYS A 189 -4.52 -35.69 32.11
CA LYS A 189 -4.07 -35.27 33.43
C LYS A 189 -2.54 -35.28 33.55
N LYS A 190 -1.85 -36.25 32.93
CA LYS A 190 -0.37 -36.25 32.81
C LYS A 190 0.13 -35.06 31.99
N TYR A 191 -0.49 -34.75 30.86
CA TYR A 191 -0.10 -33.62 30.01
C TYR A 191 -0.28 -32.27 30.72
N ARG A 192 -1.44 -32.04 31.36
CA ARG A 192 -1.71 -30.82 32.14
C ARG A 192 -0.70 -30.66 33.30
N ARG A 193 -0.34 -31.75 33.99
CA ARG A 193 0.70 -31.74 35.02
C ARG A 193 2.07 -31.36 34.44
N LYS A 194 2.47 -31.90 33.29
CA LYS A 194 3.76 -31.59 32.63
C LYS A 194 3.83 -30.13 32.18
N SER A 195 2.76 -29.61 31.56
CA SER A 195 2.64 -28.21 31.14
C SER A 195 2.68 -27.24 32.34
N HIS A 196 1.98 -27.56 33.43
CA HIS A 196 2.01 -26.75 34.65
C HIS A 196 3.40 -26.75 35.31
N LYS A 197 4.10 -27.89 35.31
CA LYS A 197 5.48 -28.01 35.84
C LYS A 197 6.47 -27.16 35.02
N LEU A 198 6.36 -27.16 33.69
CA LEU A 198 7.17 -26.31 32.79
C LEU A 198 6.93 -24.82 33.05
N LYS A 199 5.65 -24.40 33.15
CA LYS A 199 5.30 -22.99 33.47
C LYS A 199 5.85 -22.56 34.83
N CYS A 200 5.81 -23.45 35.83
CA CYS A 200 6.37 -23.16 37.15
C CYS A 200 7.91 -23.07 37.12
N TYR A 201 8.58 -23.93 36.34
CA TYR A 201 10.03 -23.91 36.14
C TYR A 201 10.50 -22.60 35.48
N HIS A 202 9.88 -22.16 34.38
CA HIS A 202 10.22 -20.88 33.74
C HIS A 202 10.02 -19.69 34.69
N ARG A 203 8.93 -19.68 35.45
CA ARG A 203 8.63 -18.61 36.42
C ARG A 203 9.65 -18.56 37.56
N ASN A 204 10.15 -19.71 38.01
CA ASN A 204 11.18 -19.79 39.04
C ASN A 204 12.58 -19.44 38.51
N SER A 205 12.90 -19.80 37.26
CA SER A 205 14.16 -19.41 36.58
C SER A 205 14.25 -17.89 36.39
N GLU A 206 13.15 -17.24 35.96
CA GLU A 206 13.09 -15.78 35.87
C GLU A 206 13.24 -15.08 37.21
N LYS A 207 12.64 -15.62 38.28
CA LYS A 207 12.82 -15.10 39.65
C LYS A 207 14.26 -15.28 40.14
N TYR A 208 14.89 -16.43 39.85
CA TYR A 208 16.28 -16.69 40.21
C TYR A 208 17.23 -15.72 39.51
N ASN A 209 17.07 -15.50 38.21
CA ASN A 209 17.88 -14.56 37.44
C ASN A 209 17.69 -13.09 37.88
N LYS A 210 16.45 -12.67 38.18
CA LYS A 210 16.18 -11.35 38.76
C LYS A 210 16.86 -11.17 40.12
N ASN A 211 16.80 -12.18 40.99
CA ASN A 211 17.45 -12.12 42.31
C ASN A 211 18.98 -12.15 42.23
N LYS A 212 19.58 -12.88 41.27
CA LYS A 212 21.03 -12.90 41.03
C LYS A 212 21.54 -11.53 40.55
N THR A 213 20.79 -10.89 39.66
CA THR A 213 21.10 -9.54 39.14
C THR A 213 20.93 -8.47 40.23
N ALA A 214 19.86 -8.58 41.04
CA ALA A 214 19.64 -7.70 42.18
C ALA A 214 20.77 -7.80 43.23
N LYS A 215 21.22 -9.02 43.59
CA LYS A 215 22.33 -9.26 44.53
C LYS A 215 23.69 -8.74 44.02
N ARG A 216 23.93 -8.80 42.70
CA ARG A 216 25.13 -8.22 42.08
C ARG A 216 25.13 -6.69 42.18
N ASN A 217 23.99 -6.05 41.92
CA ASN A 217 23.83 -4.61 42.05
C ASN A 217 23.91 -4.12 43.51
N THR A 218 23.44 -4.91 44.49
CA THR A 218 23.57 -4.56 45.93
C THR A 218 25.00 -4.71 46.44
N LYS A 219 25.80 -5.67 45.94
CA LYS A 219 27.21 -5.81 46.31
C LYS A 219 28.09 -4.67 45.78
N VAL A 220 27.77 -4.12 44.61
CA VAL A 220 28.49 -2.94 44.04
C VAL A 220 28.14 -1.64 44.78
N GLN A 221 26.91 -1.51 45.30
CA GLN A 221 26.47 -0.33 46.06
C GLN A 221 26.89 -0.34 47.55
N ASN A 222 27.18 -1.51 48.13
CA ASN A 222 27.59 -1.67 49.53
C ASN A 222 29.11 -1.87 49.70
N SER A 223 29.94 -1.22 48.87
CA SER A 223 31.38 -1.19 49.14
C SER A 223 31.65 -0.30 50.36
N PRO A 224 32.57 -0.68 51.28
CA PRO A 224 32.89 0.09 52.48
C PRO A 224 33.31 1.54 52.19
N SER A 225 33.91 1.79 51.02
CA SER A 225 34.36 3.12 50.59
C SER A 225 33.19 4.07 50.27
N ILE A 226 32.12 3.59 49.64
CA ILE A 226 30.97 4.43 49.26
C ILE A 226 30.09 4.76 50.48
N GLN A 227 29.93 3.82 51.42
CA GLN A 227 29.15 4.04 52.65
C GLN A 227 29.84 4.99 53.65
N ALA A 228 31.18 5.00 53.69
CA ALA A 228 31.95 5.95 54.50
C ALA A 228 31.83 7.40 53.98
N VAL A 229 31.86 7.59 52.65
CA VAL A 229 31.67 8.91 52.01
C VAL A 229 30.27 9.46 52.27
N TYR A 230 29.23 8.61 52.18
CA TYR A 230 27.85 9.04 52.43
C TYR A 230 27.60 9.43 53.90
N LYS A 231 28.14 8.67 54.87
CA LYS A 231 28.06 9.02 56.30
C LYS A 231 28.83 10.29 56.66
N ARG A 232 30.01 10.55 56.05
CA ARG A 232 30.75 11.83 56.22
C ARG A 232 29.93 13.01 55.72
N ARG A 233 29.30 12.88 54.54
CA ARG A 233 28.48 13.95 53.94
C ARG A 233 27.22 14.26 54.75
N GLN A 234 26.57 13.25 55.33
CA GLN A 234 25.43 13.46 56.23
C GLN A 234 25.82 14.16 57.55
N ARG A 235 26.96 13.79 58.15
CA ARG A 235 27.47 14.44 59.37
C ARG A 235 27.84 15.91 59.11
N ALA A 236 28.47 16.22 57.98
CA ALA A 236 28.78 17.59 57.57
C ALA A 236 27.51 18.46 57.40
N ASN A 237 26.49 17.93 56.70
CA ASN A 237 25.21 18.64 56.52
C ASN A 237 24.46 18.89 57.83
N LEU A 238 24.50 17.94 58.78
CA LEU A 238 23.91 18.11 60.12
C LEU A 238 24.66 19.16 60.96
N LYS A 239 25.99 19.22 60.86
CA LYS A 239 26.82 20.23 61.53
C LYS A 239 26.49 21.63 61.00
N GLN A 240 26.47 21.80 59.67
CA GLN A 240 26.14 23.07 59.01
C GLN A 240 24.71 23.56 59.33
N LYS A 241 23.76 22.63 59.47
CA LYS A 241 22.36 22.95 59.85
C LYS A 241 22.23 23.40 61.32
N ARG A 242 23.03 22.81 62.22
CA ARG A 242 23.09 23.23 63.63
C ARG A 242 23.77 24.59 63.80
N GLU A 243 24.80 24.86 63.01
CA GLU A 243 25.51 26.15 62.97
C GLU A 243 24.62 27.29 62.46
N LYS A 244 23.85 27.05 61.39
CA LYS A 244 22.81 27.98 60.89
C LYS A 244 21.70 28.25 61.92
N GLN A 245 21.34 27.27 62.74
CA GLN A 245 20.36 27.48 63.82
C GLN A 245 20.92 28.27 65.00
N ARG A 246 22.21 28.10 65.33
CA ARG A 246 22.89 28.87 66.38
C ARG A 246 23.02 30.33 65.97
N THR A 247 23.55 30.59 64.77
CA THR A 247 23.67 31.94 64.20
C THR A 247 22.30 32.65 64.09
N CYS A 248 21.24 31.99 63.64
CA CYS A 248 19.89 32.59 63.65
C CYS A 248 19.37 32.93 65.06
N LYS A 249 19.65 32.10 66.08
CA LYS A 249 19.26 32.37 67.47
C LYS A 249 20.07 33.51 68.08
N GLU A 250 21.35 33.60 67.73
CA GLU A 250 22.28 34.64 68.17
C GLU A 250 21.95 35.98 67.54
N MET A 251 21.65 36.01 66.23
CA MET A 251 21.11 37.19 65.54
C MET A 251 19.76 37.64 66.12
N TYR A 252 18.89 36.70 66.54
CA TYR A 252 17.62 37.03 67.20
C TYR A 252 17.82 37.59 68.61
N ARG A 253 18.80 37.07 69.37
CA ARG A 253 19.19 37.60 70.69
C ARG A 253 19.81 38.99 70.60
N ASN A 254 20.73 39.20 69.67
CA ASN A 254 21.35 40.52 69.45
C ASN A 254 20.33 41.56 68.98
N ARG A 255 19.29 41.13 68.23
CA ARG A 255 18.17 41.99 67.84
C ARG A 255 17.23 42.36 68.99
N LEU A 256 17.14 41.51 70.03
CA LEU A 256 16.40 41.82 71.27
C LEU A 256 17.21 42.67 72.26
N LEU A 257 18.54 42.59 72.22
CA LEU A 257 19.45 43.38 73.06
C LEU A 257 19.66 44.82 72.53
N ASN A 258 19.49 45.05 71.22
CA ASN A 258 19.63 46.38 70.60
C ASN A 258 18.35 47.22 70.54
N THR A 259 17.25 46.77 71.17
CA THR A 259 16.02 47.56 71.32
C THR A 259 15.56 47.45 72.77
N GLY A 260 16.34 48.05 73.67
CA GLY A 260 15.93 48.29 75.05
C GLY A 260 15.90 49.79 75.30
N SER A 261 14.77 50.28 75.82
CA SER A 261 14.63 51.33 76.86
C SER A 261 13.26 52.03 76.72
N ASP A 262 12.38 51.79 77.70
CA ASP A 262 11.65 52.83 78.48
C ASP A 262 10.27 52.39 79.03
N GLU A 263 10.25 52.28 80.37
CA GLU A 263 9.25 52.67 81.39
C GLU A 263 7.76 52.27 81.20
N HIS A 264 7.23 51.22 81.86
CA HIS A 264 6.71 51.07 83.24
C HIS A 264 5.48 51.93 83.65
N SER A 265 4.30 51.30 83.68
CA SER A 265 3.26 51.57 84.70
C SER A 265 2.25 50.41 84.79
N GLN A 266 1.86 50.12 86.03
CA GLN A 266 1.20 48.92 86.53
C GLN A 266 -0.32 48.88 86.25
N THR A 267 -0.89 47.68 86.14
CA THR A 267 -2.16 47.29 86.82
C THR A 267 -2.42 45.80 86.66
N GLU A 268 -2.82 45.20 87.77
CA GLU A 268 -2.83 43.79 88.09
C GLU A 268 -3.98 43.03 87.41
N SER A 269 -3.70 41.84 86.87
CA SER A 269 -4.72 40.80 86.77
C SER A 269 -4.11 39.42 86.90
N THR A 270 -4.28 38.88 88.11
CA THR A 270 -4.44 37.47 88.47
C THR A 270 -3.68 36.44 87.63
N VAL A 271 -2.59 35.96 88.22
CA VAL A 271 -1.80 34.80 87.82
C VAL A 271 -2.70 33.55 87.66
N LEU A 272 -3.19 33.30 86.45
CA LEU A 272 -3.87 32.05 86.10
C LEU A 272 -2.85 31.02 85.62
N MET A 273 -2.37 30.25 86.61
CA MET A 273 -1.84 28.89 86.57
C MET A 273 -1.61 28.28 85.16
N CYS A 274 -0.34 27.97 84.86
CA CYS A 274 0.15 27.25 83.67
C CYS A 274 -0.83 26.18 83.14
N LYS A 275 -0.93 26.07 81.80
CA LYS A 275 -1.74 25.07 81.06
C LYS A 275 -1.68 23.66 81.67
N MET A 276 -0.52 23.24 82.17
CA MET A 276 -0.35 21.94 82.82
C MET A 276 -1.09 21.84 84.15
N LYS A 277 -1.10 22.88 84.99
CA LYS A 277 -1.87 22.92 86.25
C LYS A 277 -3.38 22.94 85.97
N LYS A 278 -3.84 23.70 84.97
CA LYS A 278 -5.23 23.67 84.51
C LYS A 278 -5.65 22.30 83.98
N SER A 279 -4.79 21.65 83.20
CA SER A 279 -5.04 20.30 82.69
C SER A 279 -5.08 19.25 83.80
N ARG A 280 -4.22 19.38 84.82
CA ARG A 280 -4.22 18.50 86.01
C ARG A 280 -5.47 18.69 86.86
N ALA A 281 -5.91 19.94 87.06
CA ALA A 281 -7.16 20.25 87.77
C ALA A 281 -8.40 19.69 87.04
N ILE A 282 -8.47 19.87 85.71
CA ILE A 282 -9.54 19.31 84.88
C ILE A 282 -9.53 17.77 84.92
N HIS A 283 -8.36 17.13 84.95
CA HIS A 283 -8.27 15.68 85.06
C HIS A 283 -8.76 15.16 86.42
N LYS A 284 -8.44 15.84 87.52
CA LYS A 284 -8.99 15.53 88.86
C LYS A 284 -10.52 15.66 88.87
N LEU A 285 -11.06 16.75 88.32
CA LEU A 285 -12.51 16.97 88.19
C LEU A 285 -13.20 15.88 87.35
N ARG A 286 -12.55 15.42 86.28
CA ARG A 286 -13.09 14.38 85.39
C ARG A 286 -13.16 13.00 86.05
N ASN A 287 -12.26 12.72 87.00
CA ASN A 287 -12.29 11.50 87.79
C ASN A 287 -13.32 11.56 88.93
N ALA A 288 -13.69 12.76 89.39
CA ALA A 288 -14.71 12.98 90.43
C ALA A 288 -16.17 12.98 89.91
N LEU A 289 -16.38 13.00 88.59
CA LEU A 289 -17.71 12.96 87.98
C LEU A 289 -18.15 11.51 87.66
N PRO A 290 -19.45 11.17 87.81
CA PRO A 290 -20.01 9.85 87.47
C PRO A 290 -19.58 9.37 86.07
N LYS A 291 -19.42 8.06 85.85
CA LYS A 291 -18.85 7.54 84.58
C LYS A 291 -19.82 7.63 83.39
N THR A 292 -21.12 7.59 83.64
CA THR A 292 -22.21 7.64 82.66
C THR A 292 -22.45 9.07 82.16
N PRO A 293 -22.66 9.28 80.83
CA PRO A 293 -22.87 10.62 80.25
C PRO A 293 -24.15 11.32 80.76
N ASP A 294 -25.22 10.56 81.00
CA ASP A 294 -26.52 11.13 81.36
C ASP A 294 -26.52 11.67 82.79
N ASP A 295 -25.95 10.94 83.75
CA ASP A 295 -25.80 11.40 85.14
C ASP A 295 -24.86 12.61 85.27
N ARG A 296 -23.86 12.71 84.38
CA ARG A 296 -22.98 13.90 84.29
C ARG A 296 -23.74 15.15 83.88
N VAL A 297 -24.66 15.03 82.92
CA VAL A 297 -25.43 16.16 82.40
C VAL A 297 -26.45 16.64 83.43
N VAL A 298 -27.05 15.74 84.20
CA VAL A 298 -27.96 16.10 85.30
C VAL A 298 -27.23 16.89 86.40
N VAL A 299 -26.07 16.40 86.85
CA VAL A 299 -25.25 17.07 87.88
C VAL A 299 -24.74 18.44 87.39
N LEU A 300 -24.33 18.55 86.12
CA LEU A 300 -23.89 19.82 85.53
C LEU A 300 -25.05 20.80 85.30
N ASN A 301 -26.22 20.33 84.89
CA ASN A 301 -27.38 21.19 84.69
C ASN A 301 -27.92 21.74 86.00
N HIS A 302 -27.97 20.94 87.07
CA HIS A 302 -28.33 21.40 88.42
C HIS A 302 -27.33 22.46 88.95
N TYR A 303 -26.05 22.31 88.59
CA TYR A 303 -25.01 23.28 88.91
C TYR A 303 -25.10 24.59 88.08
N MET A 304 -25.63 24.54 86.86
CA MET A 304 -25.76 25.73 85.99
C MET A 304 -27.11 26.46 86.14
N SER A 305 -28.19 25.76 86.48
CA SER A 305 -29.50 26.37 86.73
C SER A 305 -29.61 27.09 88.08
N SER A 306 -28.67 26.86 88.99
CA SER A 306 -28.61 27.54 90.30
C SER A 306 -27.96 28.94 90.28
N LYS A 307 -27.51 29.45 89.12
CA LYS A 307 -26.90 30.80 89.00
C LYS A 307 -27.39 31.62 87.79
N SER A 308 -28.52 32.30 88.00
CA SER A 308 -28.90 33.64 87.49
C SER A 308 -29.64 33.82 86.12
N PRO A 309 -30.72 34.65 86.06
CA PRO A 309 -31.57 34.89 84.87
C PRO A 309 -31.06 35.97 83.89
N THR A 310 -29.95 36.65 84.17
CA THR A 310 -29.46 37.80 83.37
C THR A 310 -29.00 37.42 81.95
N ALA A 311 -28.82 36.13 81.66
CA ALA A 311 -28.41 35.63 80.36
C ALA A 311 -29.47 35.78 79.26
N GLN A 312 -30.77 35.86 79.61
CA GLN A 312 -31.86 35.81 78.62
C GLN A 312 -32.06 37.14 77.84
N LYS A 313 -31.70 38.30 78.41
CA LYS A 313 -31.87 39.63 77.77
C LYS A 313 -30.84 39.95 76.68
N ILE A 314 -29.62 39.38 76.75
CA ILE A 314 -28.56 39.59 75.74
C ILE A 314 -28.86 38.81 74.43
N THR A 315 -29.72 37.79 74.52
CA THR A 315 -30.07 36.91 73.39
C THR A 315 -31.02 37.56 72.37
N SER A 316 -31.89 38.48 72.78
CA SER A 316 -32.89 39.09 71.90
C SER A 316 -32.30 40.16 70.98
N LEU A 317 -31.39 41.01 71.48
CA LEU A 317 -30.75 42.09 70.70
C LEU A 317 -29.76 41.57 69.64
N LYS A 318 -29.20 40.36 69.81
CA LYS A 318 -28.36 39.71 68.79
C LYS A 318 -29.13 39.16 67.58
N ARG A 319 -30.46 39.00 67.64
CA ARG A 319 -31.24 38.37 66.56
C ARG A 319 -31.47 39.29 65.35
N LYS A 320 -31.68 40.61 65.54
CA LYS A 320 -32.04 41.52 64.43
C LYS A 320 -30.91 41.79 63.42
N ASN A 321 -29.66 41.98 63.87
CA ASN A 321 -28.49 42.12 62.96
C ASN A 321 -27.99 40.79 62.38
N SER A 322 -28.56 39.65 62.80
CA SER A 322 -28.10 38.32 62.35
C SER A 322 -28.69 37.90 61.01
N CYS A 323 -29.94 38.29 60.69
CA CYS A 323 -30.68 37.76 59.53
C CYS A 323 -29.97 37.98 58.19
N VAL A 324 -29.60 39.22 57.84
CA VAL A 324 -28.91 39.53 56.59
C VAL A 324 -27.54 38.84 56.52
N SER A 325 -26.79 38.87 57.62
CA SER A 325 -25.48 38.22 57.70
C SER A 325 -25.57 36.69 57.59
N GLU A 326 -26.67 36.09 58.05
CA GLU A 326 -26.94 34.66 57.98
C GLU A 326 -27.39 34.25 56.58
N GLN A 327 -28.20 35.08 55.90
CA GLN A 327 -28.58 34.87 54.49
C GLN A 327 -27.36 34.90 53.56
N ILE A 328 -26.46 35.89 53.72
CA ILE A 328 -25.23 36.00 52.92
C ILE A 328 -24.30 34.80 53.18
N VAL A 329 -24.12 34.42 54.44
CA VAL A 329 -23.32 33.24 54.80
C VAL A 329 -23.94 31.96 54.27
N SER A 330 -25.28 31.86 54.23
CA SER A 330 -26.00 30.74 53.65
C SER A 330 -25.76 30.65 52.13
N ASN A 331 -25.90 31.75 51.39
CA ASN A 331 -25.67 31.80 49.94
C ASN A 331 -24.21 31.48 49.56
N ILE A 332 -23.23 31.99 50.33
CA ILE A 332 -21.82 31.65 50.10
C ILE A 332 -21.60 30.15 50.40
N LYS A 333 -22.27 29.59 51.42
CA LYS A 333 -22.16 28.17 51.78
C LYS A 333 -22.76 27.25 50.71
N THR A 334 -23.91 27.59 50.12
CA THR A 334 -24.51 26.83 49.00
C THR A 334 -23.60 26.87 47.77
N PHE A 335 -23.07 28.04 47.41
CA PHE A 335 -22.12 28.16 46.29
C PHE A 335 -20.83 27.37 46.51
N ILE A 336 -20.28 27.38 47.73
CA ILE A 336 -19.14 26.56 48.12
C ILE A 336 -19.46 25.06 47.98
N GLN A 337 -20.65 24.63 48.42
CA GLN A 337 -21.06 23.23 48.34
C GLN A 337 -21.13 22.76 46.89
N GLU A 338 -21.78 23.51 46.00
CA GLU A 338 -21.86 23.16 44.57
C GLU A 338 -20.48 23.02 43.91
N LYS A 339 -19.55 23.95 44.18
CA LYS A 339 -18.22 23.93 43.57
C LYS A 339 -17.27 22.92 44.22
N LYS A 340 -17.43 22.61 45.51
CA LYS A 340 -16.60 21.64 46.24
C LYS A 340 -16.70 20.22 45.68
N HIS A 341 -17.82 19.86 45.05
CA HIS A 341 -18.02 18.54 44.45
C HIS A 341 -17.44 18.40 43.03
N LYS A 342 -17.01 19.49 42.37
CA LYS A 342 -16.43 19.45 41.03
C LYS A 342 -14.90 19.40 41.10
N ARG A 343 -14.28 18.29 40.66
CA ARG A 343 -12.81 18.11 40.61
C ARG A 343 -12.19 18.73 39.35
N SER A 344 -12.41 20.02 39.09
CA SER A 344 -11.75 20.75 37.98
C SER A 344 -10.73 21.79 38.48
N THR A 345 -9.74 22.12 37.65
CA THR A 345 -8.73 23.16 37.90
C THR A 345 -9.36 24.55 38.06
N GLU A 346 -10.39 24.83 37.26
CA GLU A 346 -11.20 26.06 37.34
C GLU A 346 -11.99 26.12 38.65
N SER A 347 -12.61 25.01 39.07
CA SER A 347 -13.34 24.95 40.35
C SER A 347 -12.39 25.19 41.53
N LEU A 348 -11.17 24.66 41.47
CA LEU A 348 -10.14 24.94 42.47
C LEU A 348 -9.74 26.42 42.49
N THR A 349 -9.64 27.05 41.32
CA THR A 349 -9.31 28.47 41.16
C THR A 349 -10.40 29.35 41.77
N VAL A 350 -11.67 29.10 41.44
CA VAL A 350 -12.83 29.78 42.04
C VAL A 350 -12.84 29.61 43.56
N MET A 351 -12.58 28.40 44.07
CA MET A 351 -12.50 28.15 45.51
C MET A 351 -11.37 28.90 46.21
N ASN A 352 -10.24 29.11 45.54
CA ASN A 352 -9.12 29.90 46.07
C ASN A 352 -9.47 31.40 46.11
N ILE A 353 -10.15 31.92 45.08
CA ILE A 353 -10.63 33.30 45.03
C ILE A 353 -11.67 33.55 46.13
N LEU A 354 -12.66 32.67 46.27
CA LEU A 354 -13.65 32.73 47.37
C LEU A 354 -12.99 32.67 48.75
N SER A 355 -11.96 31.83 48.90
CA SER A 355 -11.23 31.76 50.16
C SER A 355 -10.46 33.07 50.42
N ALA A 356 -9.91 33.71 49.38
CA ALA A 356 -9.21 34.98 49.49
C ALA A 356 -10.14 36.17 49.78
N SER A 357 -11.34 36.20 49.21
CA SER A 357 -12.31 37.28 49.45
C SER A 357 -12.79 37.30 50.91
N VAL A 358 -12.98 36.13 51.52
CA VAL A 358 -13.45 35.99 52.91
C VAL A 358 -12.31 36.18 53.94
N SER A 359 -11.05 35.99 53.55
CA SER A 359 -9.91 35.95 54.49
C SER A 359 -9.20 37.29 54.65
N GLY A 360 -9.94 38.33 55.08
CA GLY A 360 -9.41 39.66 55.39
C GLY A 360 -8.88 39.83 56.82
N GLU A 361 -8.35 41.02 57.13
CA GLU A 361 -7.71 41.35 58.42
C GLU A 361 -8.64 41.16 59.63
N ASN A 362 -9.94 41.38 59.45
CA ASN A 362 -10.99 41.14 60.46
C ASN A 362 -11.11 39.67 60.92
N ILE A 363 -10.58 38.72 60.12
CA ILE A 363 -10.60 37.28 60.37
C ILE A 363 -9.16 36.74 60.57
N SER A 364 -8.18 37.58 60.93
CA SER A 364 -6.76 37.16 61.05
C SER A 364 -6.49 36.16 62.18
N SER A 365 -7.27 36.17 63.27
CA SER A 365 -7.02 35.29 64.43
C SER A 365 -7.51 33.85 64.21
N ASN A 366 -6.73 32.86 64.64
CA ASN A 366 -7.03 31.43 64.43
C ASN A 366 -8.42 30.99 64.95
N LYS A 367 -8.90 31.60 66.05
CA LYS A 367 -10.24 31.35 66.59
C LYS A 367 -11.33 31.87 65.64
N LYS A 368 -11.18 33.07 65.10
CA LYS A 368 -12.12 33.67 64.13
C LYS A 368 -12.10 32.90 62.81
N LYS A 369 -10.93 32.48 62.32
CA LYS A 369 -10.78 31.61 61.13
C LYS A 369 -11.53 30.30 61.28
N SER A 370 -11.37 29.61 62.40
CA SER A 370 -12.06 28.34 62.66
C SER A 370 -13.57 28.52 62.73
N LYS A 371 -14.05 29.59 63.38
CA LYS A 371 -15.49 29.91 63.47
C LYS A 371 -16.09 30.27 62.11
N ALA A 372 -15.40 31.08 61.30
CA ALA A 372 -15.81 31.44 59.95
C ALA A 372 -15.82 30.21 59.01
N ALA A 373 -14.78 29.38 59.07
CA ALA A 373 -14.69 28.15 58.30
C ALA A 373 -15.84 27.19 58.62
N ARG A 374 -16.19 27.04 59.91
CA ARG A 374 -17.31 26.21 60.34
C ARG A 374 -18.66 26.73 59.84
N LYS A 375 -18.88 28.06 59.88
CA LYS A 375 -20.10 28.67 59.33
C LYS A 375 -20.22 28.48 57.82
N LEU A 376 -19.12 28.55 57.08
CA LEU A 376 -19.08 28.44 55.61
C LEU A 376 -18.89 27.00 55.09
N GLY A 377 -18.81 25.98 55.95
CA GLY A 377 -18.61 24.59 55.54
C GLY A 377 -17.21 24.28 54.94
N LEU A 378 -16.22 25.09 55.30
CA LEU A 378 -14.82 24.98 54.83
C LEU A 378 -13.88 24.42 55.90
N GLN A 379 -12.74 23.90 55.47
CA GLN A 379 -11.63 23.58 56.38
C GLN A 379 -10.87 24.87 56.74
N ALA A 380 -10.55 25.08 58.02
CA ALA A 380 -9.85 26.29 58.50
C ALA A 380 -8.51 26.56 57.77
N ARG A 381 -7.84 25.51 57.30
CA ARG A 381 -6.60 25.60 56.50
C ARG A 381 -6.82 26.32 55.15
N ARG A 382 -8.01 26.22 54.54
CA ARG A 382 -8.31 26.91 53.28
C ARG A 382 -8.39 28.41 53.44
N LEU A 383 -8.98 28.91 54.54
CA LEU A 383 -8.98 30.35 54.84
C LEU A 383 -7.56 30.87 55.13
N SER A 384 -6.72 30.05 55.77
CA SER A 384 -5.31 30.40 55.98
C SER A 384 -4.52 30.48 54.66
N GLY A 385 -4.87 29.65 53.67
CA GLY A 385 -4.34 29.74 52.31
C GLY A 385 -4.90 30.94 51.54
N GLY A 386 -6.19 31.23 51.70
CA GLY A 386 -6.87 32.37 51.10
C GLY A 386 -6.30 33.71 51.52
N GLU A 387 -5.95 33.88 52.80
CA GLU A 387 -5.28 35.09 53.32
C GLU A 387 -3.96 35.35 52.59
N ARG A 388 -3.12 34.31 52.39
CA ARG A 388 -1.86 34.44 51.66
C ARG A 388 -2.08 34.87 50.20
N ILE A 389 -3.10 34.31 49.56
CA ILE A 389 -3.47 34.67 48.18
C ILE A 389 -3.97 36.11 48.16
N ARG A 390 -4.85 36.51 49.08
CA ARG A 390 -5.35 37.88 49.22
C ARG A 390 -4.21 38.88 49.39
N THR A 391 -3.26 38.60 50.29
CA THR A 391 -2.09 39.47 50.50
C THR A 391 -1.21 39.53 49.26
N SER A 392 -1.02 38.42 48.53
CA SER A 392 -0.26 38.42 47.28
C SER A 392 -0.96 39.22 46.18
N VAL A 393 -2.29 39.13 46.08
CA VAL A 393 -3.10 39.89 45.11
C VAL A 393 -3.07 41.38 45.43
N LEU A 394 -3.24 41.76 46.70
CA LEU A 394 -3.20 43.18 47.09
C LEU A 394 -1.80 43.81 46.98
N LYS A 395 -0.73 43.00 46.98
CA LYS A 395 0.66 43.46 46.86
C LYS A 395 1.24 43.36 45.44
N SER A 396 0.57 42.70 44.51
CA SER A 396 1.06 42.52 43.13
C SER A 396 0.07 43.04 42.12
N GLU A 397 0.55 43.63 41.02
CA GLU A 397 -0.32 44.09 39.92
C GLU A 397 -0.94 42.94 39.10
N LYS A 398 -0.54 41.69 39.34
CA LYS A 398 -1.06 40.52 38.63
C LYS A 398 -2.49 40.18 39.05
N SER A 399 -3.29 39.72 38.09
CA SER A 399 -4.67 39.30 38.35
C SER A 399 -4.73 38.13 39.34
N CYS A 400 -5.81 38.08 40.14
CA CYS A 400 -5.99 37.01 41.12
C CYS A 400 -6.05 35.61 40.50
N PHE A 401 -6.45 35.51 39.22
CA PHE A 401 -6.51 34.27 38.45
C PHE A 401 -5.13 33.72 38.07
N GLU A 402 -4.13 34.59 37.85
CA GLU A 402 -2.76 34.15 37.52
C GLU A 402 -2.03 33.58 38.73
N LEU A 403 -2.23 34.18 39.90
CA LEU A 403 -1.59 33.76 41.16
C LEU A 403 -2.13 32.43 41.70
N THR A 404 -3.31 32.03 41.25
CA THR A 404 -3.92 30.74 41.62
C THR A 404 -3.43 29.55 40.79
N LYS A 405 -2.66 29.78 39.71
CA LYS A 405 -2.02 28.68 38.97
C LYS A 405 -0.95 28.01 39.84
N ARG A 406 -0.87 26.67 39.78
CA ARG A 406 0.10 25.89 40.57
C ARG A 406 1.52 26.29 40.16
N ARG A 407 2.37 26.70 41.11
CA ARG A 407 3.80 26.91 40.83
C ARG A 407 4.38 25.62 40.23
N THR A 408 4.98 25.74 39.05
CA THR A 408 5.74 24.65 38.44
C THR A 408 6.89 24.28 39.37
N ARG A 409 7.18 22.99 39.50
CA ARG A 409 8.29 22.55 40.34
C ARG A 409 9.61 22.98 39.69
N THR A 410 10.65 23.23 40.48
CA THR A 410 11.97 23.67 39.99
C THR A 410 12.68 22.63 39.13
N ASP A 411 12.29 21.36 39.24
CA ASP A 411 12.74 20.23 38.41
C ASP A 411 11.90 20.04 37.14
N ALA A 412 10.96 20.94 36.84
CA ALA A 412 10.19 20.88 35.61
C ALA A 412 11.05 21.29 34.41
N THR A 413 10.94 20.53 33.32
CA THR A 413 11.62 20.81 32.06
C THR A 413 11.32 22.24 31.60
N SER A 414 12.36 22.99 31.24
CA SER A 414 12.22 24.37 30.75
C SER A 414 11.37 24.42 29.48
N ASP A 415 10.63 25.51 29.28
CA ASP A 415 9.78 25.65 28.09
C ASP A 415 10.60 25.71 26.78
N ASN A 416 11.85 26.23 26.85
CA ASN A 416 12.79 26.20 25.73
C ASN A 416 13.15 24.76 25.34
N THR A 417 13.41 23.89 26.32
CA THR A 417 13.70 22.47 26.07
C THR A 417 12.50 21.75 25.43
N LYS A 418 11.27 22.13 25.80
CA LYS A 418 10.05 21.56 25.19
C LYS A 418 9.90 21.99 23.73
N LYS A 419 10.16 23.27 23.44
CA LYS A 419 10.11 23.81 22.07
C LYS A 419 11.17 23.15 21.18
N LEU A 420 12.39 22.97 21.68
CA LEU A 420 13.45 22.24 20.98
C LEU A 420 13.06 20.79 20.69
N ALA A 421 12.46 20.08 21.65
CA ALA A 421 11.97 18.73 21.42
C ALA A 421 10.87 18.70 20.34
N TYR A 422 9.94 19.66 20.38
CA TYR A 422 8.87 19.81 19.40
C TYR A 422 9.40 20.07 17.98
N GLU A 423 10.34 21.01 17.83
CA GLU A 423 11.00 21.35 16.56
C GLU A 423 11.82 20.18 16.01
N PHE A 424 12.46 19.41 16.90
CA PHE A 424 13.27 18.25 16.51
C PHE A 424 12.42 17.12 15.92
N TRP A 425 11.20 16.92 16.42
CA TRP A 425 10.23 15.99 15.81
C TRP A 425 9.85 16.42 14.39
N THR A 426 9.65 17.72 14.16
CA THR A 426 9.22 18.27 12.86
C THR A 426 10.37 18.49 11.87
N SER A 427 11.60 18.14 12.24
CA SER A 427 12.77 18.35 11.38
C SER A 427 12.72 17.46 10.13
N PRO A 428 13.14 17.97 8.96
CA PRO A 428 13.11 17.22 7.69
C PRO A 428 13.88 15.90 7.72
N GLU A 429 14.90 15.79 8.57
CA GLU A 429 15.69 14.57 8.76
C GLU A 429 14.94 13.44 9.50
N ASN A 430 13.92 13.80 10.28
CA ASN A 430 13.21 12.90 11.18
C ASN A 430 11.77 12.66 10.74
N SER A 431 11.14 13.66 10.12
CA SER A 431 9.81 13.52 9.55
C SER A 431 9.69 14.29 8.24
N ARG A 432 8.91 13.73 7.32
CA ARG A 432 8.56 14.38 6.05
C ARG A 432 7.09 14.80 6.06
N THR A 433 6.77 15.92 5.43
CA THR A 433 5.37 16.29 5.18
C THR A 433 4.79 15.42 4.07
N THR A 434 3.52 15.03 4.19
CA THR A 434 2.78 14.49 3.05
C THR A 434 2.37 15.63 2.12
N GLY A 435 2.65 15.48 0.82
CA GLY A 435 2.32 16.48 -0.21
C GLY A 435 0.83 16.53 -0.59
N ASN A 436 0.00 15.63 -0.04
CA ASN A 436 -1.42 15.56 -0.37
C ASN A 436 -2.23 16.60 0.42
N LYS A 437 -2.99 17.44 -0.28
CA LYS A 437 -3.93 18.42 0.33
C LYS A 437 -5.00 17.76 1.21
N SER A 438 -5.27 16.46 1.03
CA SER A 438 -6.22 15.67 1.84
C SER A 438 -5.66 15.24 3.20
N ASP A 439 -4.34 15.25 3.38
CA ASP A 439 -3.67 14.76 4.59
C ASP A 439 -3.49 15.88 5.62
N ILE A 440 -4.60 16.50 6.02
CA ILE A 440 -4.63 17.58 7.03
C ILE A 440 -5.20 17.03 8.33
N LYS A 441 -4.42 17.10 9.41
CA LYS A 441 -4.90 16.73 10.75
C LYS A 441 -5.36 17.99 11.48
N ARG A 442 -6.57 17.93 12.04
CA ARG A 442 -7.18 19.02 12.80
C ARG A 442 -7.25 18.66 14.27
N THR A 443 -6.89 19.60 15.14
CA THR A 443 -7.08 19.49 16.59
C THR A 443 -7.87 20.70 17.08
N LYS A 444 -8.86 20.42 17.93
CA LYS A 444 -9.71 21.46 18.53
C LYS A 444 -8.94 22.15 19.65
N ILE A 445 -8.79 23.47 19.58
CA ILE A 445 -8.14 24.27 20.62
C ILE A 445 -9.19 24.88 21.56
N ALA A 446 -10.29 25.38 20.99
CA ALA A 446 -11.39 25.98 21.72
C ALA A 446 -12.76 25.55 21.11
N PRO A 447 -13.91 25.85 21.74
CA PRO A 447 -15.20 25.65 21.12
C PRO A 447 -15.27 26.32 19.74
N LYS A 448 -15.54 25.53 18.68
CA LYS A 448 -15.58 25.95 17.27
C LYS A 448 -14.24 26.44 16.65
N GLU A 449 -13.12 26.31 17.36
CA GLU A 449 -11.81 26.73 16.87
C GLU A 449 -10.87 25.54 16.67
N TYR A 450 -10.30 25.42 15.47
CA TYR A 450 -9.49 24.28 15.05
C TYR A 450 -8.18 24.76 14.43
N VAL A 451 -7.08 24.11 14.80
CA VAL A 451 -5.80 24.28 14.12
C VAL A 451 -5.55 23.09 13.21
N SER A 452 -5.23 23.38 11.96
CA SER A 452 -4.95 22.42 10.90
C SER A 452 -3.48 22.42 10.53
N HIS A 453 -2.85 21.25 10.53
CA HIS A 453 -1.50 21.05 10.00
C HIS A 453 -1.48 19.90 9.00
N SER A 454 -0.60 19.98 7.99
CA SER A 454 -0.27 18.85 7.13
C SER A 454 0.32 17.72 7.96
N ILE A 455 -0.10 16.48 7.69
CA ILE A 455 0.45 15.30 8.36
C ILE A 455 1.95 15.22 8.04
N GLN A 456 2.74 14.89 9.07
CA GLN A 456 4.15 14.57 8.93
C GLN A 456 4.36 13.10 9.26
N ILE A 457 5.09 12.38 8.43
CA ILE A 457 5.36 10.95 8.57
C ILE A 457 6.79 10.80 9.07
N LEU A 458 6.97 9.99 10.13
CA LEU A 458 8.28 9.71 10.69
C LEU A 458 9.12 8.88 9.71
N GLU A 459 10.35 9.30 9.40
CA GLU A 459 11.30 8.53 8.58
C GLU A 459 12.10 7.52 9.42
N LYS A 460 12.23 7.79 10.72
CA LYS A 460 12.94 6.96 11.69
C LYS A 460 11.98 6.48 12.79
N THR A 461 12.36 5.43 13.49
CA THR A 461 11.62 5.01 14.68
C THR A 461 11.71 6.07 15.78
N GLN A 462 10.71 6.12 16.66
CA GLN A 462 10.68 7.09 17.77
C GLN A 462 11.92 6.96 18.68
N THR A 463 12.43 5.73 18.85
CA THR A 463 13.65 5.45 19.61
C THR A 463 14.90 5.99 18.92
N GLU A 464 15.04 5.82 17.60
CA GLU A 464 16.18 6.37 16.84
C GLU A 464 16.20 7.90 16.87
N ILE A 465 15.04 8.54 16.76
CA ILE A 465 14.91 10.01 16.87
C ILE A 465 15.33 10.47 18.27
N TYR A 466 14.90 9.76 19.32
CA TYR A 466 15.34 10.08 20.69
C TYR A 466 16.85 9.94 20.87
N LEU A 467 17.47 8.88 20.32
CA LEU A 467 18.92 8.72 20.36
C LEU A 467 19.64 9.84 19.59
N ALA A 468 19.12 10.21 18.41
CA ALA A 468 19.63 11.34 17.64
C ALA A 468 19.49 12.68 18.39
N PHE A 469 18.37 12.89 19.10
CA PHE A 469 18.15 14.07 19.94
C PHE A 469 19.18 14.15 21.07
N LYS A 470 19.44 13.02 21.75
CA LYS A 470 20.43 12.95 22.83
C LYS A 470 21.86 13.16 22.33
N ASN A 471 22.18 12.69 21.13
CA ASN A 471 23.48 12.91 20.51
C ASN A 471 23.67 14.37 20.08
N LYS A 472 22.62 15.03 19.59
CA LYS A 472 22.66 16.44 19.16
C LYS A 472 22.66 17.40 20.35
N TYR A 473 21.97 17.05 21.44
CA TYR A 473 21.85 17.87 22.65
C TYR A 473 22.21 17.08 23.91
N PRO A 474 23.51 16.78 24.14
CA PRO A 474 23.96 15.99 25.30
C PRO A 474 23.69 16.68 26.65
N GLU A 475 23.60 18.01 26.65
CA GLU A 475 23.30 18.85 27.83
C GLU A 475 21.88 18.63 28.39
N ILE A 476 20.95 18.16 27.55
CA ILE A 476 19.54 18.04 27.90
C ILE A 476 19.26 16.68 28.55
N THR A 477 18.96 16.70 29.85
CA THR A 477 18.59 15.50 30.62
C THR A 477 17.11 15.15 30.45
N MET A 478 16.70 14.77 29.24
CA MET A 478 15.33 14.32 28.94
C MET A 478 15.28 12.80 28.76
N CYS A 479 14.28 12.14 29.35
CA CYS A 479 14.04 10.71 29.14
C CYS A 479 13.09 10.44 27.97
N GLN A 480 13.19 9.26 27.35
CA GLN A 480 12.46 8.90 26.13
C GLN A 480 10.94 9.13 26.22
N ARG A 481 10.30 8.63 27.30
CA ARG A 481 8.84 8.80 27.48
C ARG A 481 8.41 10.26 27.54
N LEU A 482 9.25 11.12 28.12
CA LEU A 482 8.97 12.56 28.21
C LEU A 482 9.16 13.21 26.83
N PHE A 483 10.18 12.82 26.08
CA PHE A 483 10.40 13.27 24.70
C PHE A 483 9.25 12.87 23.76
N GLU A 484 8.76 11.63 23.86
CA GLU A 484 7.60 11.12 23.11
C GLU A 484 6.31 11.86 23.47
N SER A 485 6.16 12.33 24.71
CA SER A 485 4.98 13.12 25.11
C SER A 485 4.92 14.50 24.44
N TYR A 486 6.06 15.01 23.97
CA TYR A 486 6.15 16.27 23.21
C TYR A 486 6.04 16.09 21.70
N LYS A 487 5.72 14.88 21.24
CA LYS A 487 5.47 14.60 19.82
C LYS A 487 4.26 15.42 19.32
N PRO A 488 4.40 16.23 18.24
CA PRO A 488 3.30 16.98 17.67
C PRO A 488 2.16 16.08 17.21
N PHE A 489 0.91 16.55 17.35
CA PHE A 489 -0.26 15.74 17.03
C PHE A 489 -0.34 15.34 15.55
N PHE A 490 0.20 16.16 14.64
CA PHE A 490 0.22 15.91 13.19
C PHE A 490 1.35 14.99 12.74
N VAL A 491 2.31 14.65 13.61
CA VAL A 491 3.36 13.68 13.33
C VAL A 491 2.83 12.26 13.57
N SER A 492 2.87 11.41 12.54
CA SER A 492 2.31 10.05 12.54
C SER A 492 3.39 9.02 12.19
N PRO A 493 3.31 7.79 12.75
CA PRO A 493 4.20 6.71 12.34
C PRO A 493 3.92 6.27 10.89
N VAL A 494 4.92 5.67 10.24
CA VAL A 494 4.79 5.09 8.90
C VAL A 494 3.73 3.98 8.89
N ARG A 495 2.83 4.00 7.92
CA ARG A 495 1.88 2.91 7.63
C ARG A 495 2.16 2.33 6.24
N PRO A 496 1.70 1.11 5.92
CA PRO A 496 1.89 0.51 4.59
C PRO A 496 1.37 1.37 3.43
N LYS A 497 0.29 2.14 3.65
CA LYS A 497 -0.27 3.07 2.66
C LYS A 497 0.56 4.33 2.40
N ASP A 498 1.54 4.62 3.28
CA ASP A 498 2.40 5.80 3.18
C ASP A 498 3.68 5.48 2.35
N ARG A 499 3.76 4.30 1.74
CA ARG A 499 4.83 3.87 0.83
C ARG A 499 4.85 4.79 -0.39
N ASN A 500 6.05 5.21 -0.79
CA ASN A 500 6.24 5.86 -2.09
C ASN A 500 6.16 4.76 -3.17
N THR A 501 5.01 4.63 -3.81
CA THR A 501 4.76 3.68 -4.92
C THR A 501 5.15 4.29 -6.27
N CYS A 502 5.25 3.48 -7.33
CA CYS A 502 5.46 3.90 -8.72
C CYS A 502 6.57 4.96 -8.86
N CYS A 503 7.77 4.66 -8.33
CA CYS A 503 8.93 5.56 -8.43
C CYS A 503 9.78 5.15 -9.63
N TYR A 504 10.27 6.13 -10.39
CA TYR A 504 11.18 5.83 -11.50
C TYR A 504 12.51 5.26 -11.00
N ARG A 505 12.98 4.18 -11.61
CA ARG A 505 14.23 3.48 -11.25
C ARG A 505 15.41 4.45 -11.14
N MET A 506 15.64 5.25 -12.18
CA MET A 506 16.77 6.19 -12.21
C MET A 506 16.69 7.20 -11.06
N HIS A 507 15.51 7.71 -10.72
CA HIS A 507 15.36 8.66 -9.59
C HIS A 507 15.67 8.01 -8.25
N VAL A 508 15.30 6.74 -8.06
CA VAL A 508 15.59 5.99 -6.83
C VAL A 508 17.07 5.63 -6.77
N GLU A 509 17.65 5.15 -7.87
CA GLU A 509 19.07 4.79 -7.96
C GLU A 509 19.97 6.01 -7.77
N VAL A 510 19.70 7.13 -8.46
CA VAL A 510 20.42 8.40 -8.25
C VAL A 510 20.37 8.81 -6.79
N LYS A 511 19.22 8.68 -6.11
CA LYS A 511 19.09 8.98 -4.68
C LYS A 511 19.94 8.08 -3.79
N ILE A 512 19.91 6.77 -4.03
CA ILE A 512 20.69 5.79 -3.26
C ILE A 512 22.19 6.07 -3.42
N VAL A 513 22.64 6.20 -4.68
CA VAL A 513 24.04 6.43 -5.03
C VAL A 513 24.51 7.81 -4.53
N PHE A 514 23.72 8.86 -4.71
CA PHE A 514 24.01 10.22 -4.21
C PHE A 514 24.25 10.22 -2.70
N LYS A 515 23.32 9.63 -1.93
CA LYS A 515 23.45 9.56 -0.47
C LYS A 515 24.74 8.87 -0.07
N LYS A 516 25.07 7.76 -0.72
CA LYS A 516 26.29 7.00 -0.42
C LYS A 516 27.57 7.76 -0.79
N CYS A 517 27.59 8.42 -1.93
CA CYS A 517 28.72 9.25 -2.37
C CYS A 517 28.92 10.44 -1.42
N MET A 518 27.86 11.12 -1.01
CA MET A 518 27.95 12.25 -0.08
C MET A 518 28.34 11.81 1.34
N GLU A 519 27.90 10.64 1.82
CA GLU A 519 28.38 10.05 3.08
C GLU A 519 29.88 9.76 3.03
N LEU A 520 30.38 9.22 1.91
CA LEU A 520 31.81 8.98 1.71
C LEU A 520 32.59 10.30 1.72
N ARG A 521 32.15 11.28 0.93
CA ARG A 521 32.76 12.62 0.86
C ARG A 521 32.82 13.29 2.23
N LYS A 522 31.72 13.26 3.00
CA LYS A 522 31.69 13.76 4.39
C LYS A 522 32.68 13.05 5.31
N THR A 523 32.95 11.77 5.07
CA THR A 523 33.89 10.99 5.88
C THR A 523 35.34 11.35 5.52
N ILE A 524 35.65 11.48 4.24
CA ILE A 524 36.99 11.87 3.76
C ILE A 524 37.35 13.28 4.24
N LEU A 525 36.45 14.26 4.08
CA LEU A 525 36.67 15.63 4.53
C LEU A 525 36.80 15.77 6.07
N LYS A 526 36.29 14.81 6.84
CA LYS A 526 36.51 14.76 8.29
C LYS A 526 37.87 14.19 8.67
N LEU A 527 38.40 13.25 7.88
CA LEU A 527 39.68 12.60 8.12
C LEU A 527 40.85 13.50 7.66
N HIS A 528 40.65 14.24 6.57
CA HIS A 528 41.64 15.14 5.98
C HIS A 528 41.16 16.58 6.09
N ALA A 529 41.40 17.21 7.24
CA ALA A 529 40.99 18.58 7.54
C ALA A 529 41.72 19.65 6.69
N GLU A 530 42.74 19.24 5.94
CA GLU A 530 43.57 20.08 5.04
C GLU A 530 42.87 20.41 3.72
N TYR A 531 41.85 19.65 3.32
CA TYR A 531 41.10 19.93 2.09
C TYR A 531 40.19 21.16 2.26
N ASP A 532 40.25 22.06 1.29
CA ASP A 532 39.44 23.27 1.24
C ASP A 532 37.95 22.94 1.12
N LYS A 533 37.19 23.33 2.15
CA LYS A 533 35.74 23.07 2.26
C LYS A 533 34.92 23.88 1.26
N GLU A 534 35.41 25.02 0.78
CA GLU A 534 34.72 25.80 -0.24
C GLU A 534 34.88 25.18 -1.62
N LYS A 535 36.04 24.58 -1.89
CA LYS A 535 36.35 23.89 -3.15
C LYS A 535 35.69 22.51 -3.26
N PHE A 536 35.66 21.74 -2.17
CA PHE A 536 35.06 20.41 -2.12
C PHE A 536 33.73 20.40 -1.36
N ALA A 537 32.73 21.09 -1.92
CA ALA A 537 31.42 21.22 -1.32
C ALA A 537 30.71 19.85 -1.19
N VAL A 538 30.00 19.69 -0.07
CA VAL A 538 29.08 18.58 0.17
C VAL A 538 27.66 19.05 -0.13
N PHE A 539 27.06 18.45 -1.14
CA PHE A 539 25.71 18.81 -1.57
C PHE A 539 24.66 18.18 -0.64
N GLU A 540 23.61 18.94 -0.33
CA GLU A 540 22.48 18.43 0.46
C GLU A 540 21.50 17.68 -0.45
N ASN A 541 21.34 18.19 -1.67
CA ASN A 541 20.28 17.80 -2.59
C ASN A 541 20.84 17.40 -3.96
N ILE A 542 20.20 16.43 -4.62
CA ILE A 542 20.56 15.98 -5.98
C ILE A 542 20.41 17.12 -7.00
N TYR A 543 19.42 17.99 -6.79
CA TYR A 543 19.17 19.13 -7.67
C TYR A 543 20.33 20.15 -7.62
N GLU A 544 20.97 20.34 -6.46
CA GLU A 544 22.11 21.25 -6.34
C GLU A 544 23.31 20.78 -7.14
N ILE A 545 23.67 19.49 -6.99
CA ILE A 545 24.77 18.91 -7.76
C ILE A 545 24.44 18.89 -9.25
N SER A 546 23.19 18.55 -9.62
CA SER A 546 22.72 18.60 -11.01
C SER A 546 22.86 20.00 -11.61
N ASN A 547 22.39 21.04 -10.93
CA ASN A 547 22.45 22.43 -11.41
C ASN A 547 23.91 22.92 -11.54
N LYS A 548 24.82 22.47 -10.67
CA LYS A 548 26.26 22.78 -10.81
C LYS A 548 26.88 22.19 -12.07
N THR A 549 26.36 21.09 -12.60
CA THR A 549 26.80 20.51 -13.88
C THR A 549 26.25 21.22 -15.12
N LEU A 550 25.35 22.19 -14.96
CA LEU A 550 24.74 22.93 -16.08
C LEU A 550 25.38 24.32 -16.26
N CYS A 551 25.17 24.94 -17.43
CA CYS A 551 25.47 26.35 -17.67
C CYS A 551 24.58 27.27 -16.83
N ASN A 552 25.02 28.51 -16.60
CA ASN A 552 24.21 29.53 -15.92
C ASN A 552 22.90 29.83 -16.68
N THR A 553 22.96 29.87 -18.00
CA THR A 553 21.81 29.84 -18.90
C THR A 553 21.63 28.42 -19.43
N VAL A 554 20.59 27.74 -18.96
CA VAL A 554 20.32 26.34 -19.31
C VAL A 554 19.67 26.28 -20.69
N THR A 555 20.45 25.89 -21.70
CA THR A 555 19.95 25.59 -23.06
C THR A 555 19.65 24.09 -23.22
N HIS A 556 18.81 23.73 -24.20
CA HIS A 556 18.53 22.33 -24.53
C HIS A 556 19.80 21.53 -24.81
N ASP A 557 20.73 22.11 -25.58
CA ASP A 557 22.02 21.48 -25.90
C ASP A 557 22.89 21.25 -24.65
N CYS A 558 22.78 22.11 -23.63
CA CYS A 558 23.47 21.89 -22.36
C CYS A 558 22.86 20.72 -21.58
N LEU A 559 21.53 20.53 -21.65
CA LEU A 559 20.83 19.43 -20.97
C LEU A 559 21.16 18.08 -21.62
N THR A 560 21.27 18.04 -22.95
CA THR A 560 21.67 16.85 -23.73
C THR A 560 23.18 16.64 -23.81
N ARG A 561 23.97 17.52 -23.17
CA ARG A 561 25.44 17.49 -23.11
C ARG A 561 26.14 17.76 -24.45
N ASN A 562 25.46 18.40 -25.39
CA ASN A 562 25.94 18.75 -26.73
C ASN A 562 26.35 20.23 -26.89
N CYS A 563 26.41 20.99 -25.80
CA CYS A 563 26.78 22.40 -25.86
C CYS A 563 28.29 22.59 -26.08
N GLN A 564 28.68 23.71 -26.72
CA GLN A 564 30.10 24.03 -26.96
C GLN A 564 30.94 24.14 -25.68
N ASN A 565 30.29 24.43 -24.55
CA ASN A 565 30.93 24.58 -23.24
C ASN A 565 30.97 23.26 -22.43
N CYS A 566 30.29 22.22 -22.91
CA CYS A 566 30.13 20.94 -22.23
C CYS A 566 31.47 20.19 -22.30
N GLY A 567 32.06 19.87 -21.15
CA GLY A 567 33.40 19.29 -21.04
C GLY A 567 34.50 20.30 -20.68
N VAL A 568 34.27 21.60 -20.87
CA VAL A 568 35.25 22.67 -20.61
C VAL A 568 34.83 23.57 -19.45
N SER A 569 33.61 24.13 -19.47
CA SER A 569 33.10 25.07 -18.43
C SER A 569 31.73 24.70 -17.86
N CYS A 570 31.08 23.65 -18.39
CA CYS A 570 29.94 22.97 -17.81
C CYS A 570 30.04 21.45 -18.08
N GLY A 571 29.10 20.67 -17.56
CA GLY A 571 29.15 19.21 -17.61
C GLY A 571 29.62 18.58 -16.29
N VAL A 572 29.69 17.25 -16.26
CA VAL A 572 30.08 16.51 -15.05
C VAL A 572 31.57 16.70 -14.74
N SER A 573 32.39 17.08 -15.74
CA SER A 573 33.80 17.44 -15.58
C SER A 573 34.05 18.68 -14.72
N LYS A 574 33.02 19.52 -14.51
CA LYS A 574 33.08 20.67 -13.59
C LYS A 574 33.07 20.24 -12.11
N LEU A 575 32.60 19.03 -11.82
CA LEU A 575 32.63 18.51 -10.46
C LEU A 575 34.07 18.17 -10.07
N MET A 576 34.55 18.78 -9.00
CA MET A 576 35.83 18.41 -8.40
C MET A 576 35.64 17.16 -7.52
N PHE A 577 36.48 16.17 -7.75
CA PHE A 577 36.52 14.92 -7.00
C PHE A 577 37.83 14.82 -6.22
N LEU A 578 37.77 14.17 -5.06
CA LEU A 578 38.95 13.86 -4.25
C LEU A 578 39.67 12.63 -4.83
N ASN A 579 40.98 12.50 -4.61
CA ASN A 579 41.76 11.38 -5.15
C ASN A 579 41.26 10.03 -4.62
N GLU A 580 40.84 9.99 -3.36
CA GLU A 580 40.27 8.84 -2.66
C GLU A 580 38.86 8.47 -3.18
N GLU A 581 38.15 9.41 -3.80
CA GLU A 581 36.84 9.15 -4.45
C GLU A 581 37.01 8.46 -5.80
N LEU A 582 38.12 8.74 -6.49
CA LEU A 582 38.45 8.16 -7.80
C LEU A 582 39.27 6.86 -7.69
N GLU A 583 39.64 6.46 -6.48
CA GLU A 583 40.52 5.32 -6.26
C GLU A 583 39.84 3.99 -6.63
N LYS A 584 40.50 3.25 -7.53
CA LYS A 584 40.09 1.90 -7.98
C LYS A 584 41.06 0.80 -7.55
N SER A 585 42.08 1.14 -6.77
CA SER A 585 43.12 0.22 -6.35
C SER A 585 42.56 -0.91 -5.47
N SER A 586 43.24 -2.06 -5.44
CA SER A 586 42.91 -3.18 -4.56
C SER A 586 42.94 -2.78 -3.07
N ASN A 587 43.72 -1.76 -2.73
CA ASN A 587 43.95 -1.26 -1.36
C ASN A 587 42.82 -0.35 -0.86
N ALA A 588 41.98 0.19 -1.76
CA ALA A 588 40.83 1.01 -1.37
C ALA A 588 39.77 0.19 -0.62
N LYS A 589 39.12 0.79 0.38
CA LYS A 589 38.10 0.12 1.20
C LYS A 589 36.85 -0.20 0.38
N ASP A 590 36.34 -1.42 0.51
CA ASP A 590 35.10 -1.85 -0.13
C ASP A 590 33.88 -1.08 0.41
N LEU A 591 33.02 -0.65 -0.51
CA LEU A 591 31.77 0.05 -0.21
C LEU A 591 30.58 -0.84 -0.53
N ASN A 592 29.73 -1.01 0.48
CA ASN A 592 28.44 -1.66 0.34
C ASN A 592 27.38 -0.63 -0.05
N TRP A 593 26.69 -0.86 -1.17
CA TRP A 593 25.58 -0.04 -1.66
C TRP A 593 24.53 -0.92 -2.36
N GLU A 594 23.47 -0.32 -2.88
CA GLU A 594 22.32 -1.05 -3.42
C GLU A 594 21.94 -0.48 -4.80
N LYS A 595 21.58 -1.34 -5.75
CA LYS A 595 21.04 -0.95 -7.07
C LYS A 595 19.98 -1.94 -7.53
N TYR A 596 19.12 -1.55 -8.46
CA TYR A 596 18.14 -2.49 -9.01
C TYR A 596 18.77 -3.30 -10.15
N GLU A 597 18.59 -4.61 -10.12
CA GLU A 597 18.99 -5.53 -11.19
C GLU A 597 17.83 -6.47 -11.54
N TYR A 598 17.78 -6.89 -12.81
CA TYR A 598 16.86 -7.92 -13.26
C TYR A 598 17.43 -9.29 -12.88
N LEU A 599 16.73 -10.00 -12.00
CA LEU A 599 17.07 -11.36 -11.61
C LEU A 599 16.15 -12.34 -12.32
N LYS A 600 16.74 -13.34 -12.96
CA LYS A 600 16.00 -14.46 -13.56
C LYS A 600 15.58 -15.41 -12.44
N SER A 601 14.29 -15.66 -12.31
CA SER A 601 13.74 -16.62 -11.35
C SER A 601 13.03 -17.76 -12.10
N ASN A 602 13.47 -18.99 -11.88
CA ASN A 602 12.84 -20.18 -12.43
C ASN A 602 11.56 -20.48 -11.64
N VAL A 603 10.40 -20.39 -12.29
CA VAL A 603 9.13 -20.84 -11.71
C VAL A 603 8.95 -22.33 -12.01
N LYS A 604 8.28 -23.07 -11.11
CA LYS A 604 7.90 -24.47 -11.36
C LYS A 604 7.04 -24.52 -12.63
N GLY A 605 7.58 -25.06 -13.72
CA GLY A 605 6.95 -25.06 -15.04
C GLY A 605 7.85 -24.60 -16.20
N GLY A 606 9.14 -24.33 -15.97
CA GLY A 606 10.10 -24.03 -17.04
C GLY A 606 10.13 -22.57 -17.50
N LYS A 607 9.11 -21.77 -17.16
CA LYS A 607 9.10 -20.33 -17.47
C LYS A 607 10.11 -19.56 -16.59
N THR A 608 10.98 -18.80 -17.24
CA THR A 608 11.95 -17.90 -16.59
C THR A 608 11.37 -16.49 -16.55
N ILE A 609 10.97 -16.01 -15.37
CA ILE A 609 10.48 -14.63 -15.23
C ILE A 609 11.64 -13.75 -14.76
N SER A 610 11.92 -12.68 -15.49
CA SER A 610 12.85 -11.63 -15.06
C SER A 610 12.14 -10.70 -14.08
N LYS A 611 12.65 -10.59 -12.86
CA LYS A 611 12.08 -9.73 -11.82
C LYS A 611 13.10 -8.71 -11.37
N ILE A 612 12.72 -7.44 -11.41
CA ILE A 612 13.54 -6.34 -10.88
C ILE A 612 13.58 -6.47 -9.35
N GLN A 613 14.79 -6.55 -8.79
CA GLN A 613 14.99 -6.60 -7.34
C GLN A 613 16.14 -5.66 -6.94
N LEU A 614 16.08 -5.19 -5.69
CA LEU A 614 17.16 -4.39 -5.10
C LEU A 614 18.27 -5.34 -4.65
N VAL A 615 19.43 -5.26 -5.29
CA VAL A 615 20.59 -6.12 -5.04
C VAL A 615 21.68 -5.32 -4.31
N LYS A 616 22.28 -5.94 -3.29
CA LYS A 616 23.43 -5.37 -2.58
C LYS A 616 24.70 -5.57 -3.40
N GLN A 617 25.39 -4.48 -3.67
CA GLN A 617 26.62 -4.42 -4.43
C GLN A 617 27.79 -4.06 -3.52
N VAL A 618 28.96 -4.63 -3.82
CA VAL A 618 30.22 -4.32 -3.16
C VAL A 618 31.17 -3.82 -4.23
N THR A 619 31.50 -2.52 -4.20
CA THR A 619 32.40 -1.91 -5.18
C THR A 619 33.42 -1.00 -4.52
N LYS A 620 34.47 -0.65 -5.25
CA LYS A 620 35.42 0.38 -4.86
C LYS A 620 34.81 1.79 -5.01
N PRO A 621 35.32 2.82 -4.30
CA PRO A 621 34.89 4.21 -4.43
C PRO A 621 34.86 4.71 -5.88
N GLY A 622 35.94 4.53 -6.64
CA GLY A 622 36.02 5.01 -8.02
C GLY A 622 34.92 4.46 -8.91
N SER A 623 34.61 3.15 -8.81
CA SER A 623 33.54 2.53 -9.61
C SER A 623 32.15 3.05 -9.24
N LEU A 624 31.91 3.38 -7.96
CA LEU A 624 30.64 3.96 -7.52
C LEU A 624 30.48 5.39 -8.06
N PHE A 625 31.53 6.21 -8.00
CA PHE A 625 31.51 7.57 -8.52
C PHE A 625 31.39 7.61 -10.05
N GLU A 626 32.02 6.68 -10.78
CA GLU A 626 31.80 6.54 -12.23
C GLU A 626 30.36 6.20 -12.58
N TYR A 627 29.74 5.29 -11.83
CA TYR A 627 28.33 4.99 -12.02
C TYR A 627 27.44 6.20 -11.67
N PHE A 628 27.78 6.94 -10.62
CA PHE A 628 27.09 8.18 -10.26
C PHE A 628 27.17 9.24 -11.35
N ILE A 629 28.35 9.45 -11.95
CA ILE A 629 28.59 10.37 -13.06
C ILE A 629 27.68 10.02 -14.25
N LYS A 630 27.64 8.74 -14.66
CA LYS A 630 26.76 8.28 -15.74
C LYS A 630 25.28 8.58 -15.47
N LEU A 631 24.83 8.42 -14.24
CA LEU A 631 23.45 8.75 -13.89
C LEU A 631 23.19 10.27 -13.95
N LEU A 632 24.16 11.11 -13.55
CA LEU A 632 24.07 12.58 -13.63
C LEU A 632 24.13 13.14 -15.06
N GLU A 633 24.64 12.38 -16.03
CA GLU A 633 24.62 12.78 -17.43
C GLU A 633 23.18 12.87 -17.96
N ASN A 634 22.36 11.86 -17.66
CA ASN A 634 20.98 11.74 -18.16
C ASN A 634 19.92 12.42 -17.28
N PHE A 635 20.17 12.51 -15.98
CA PHE A 635 19.19 12.99 -14.99
C PHE A 635 18.62 14.40 -15.27
N PRO A 636 19.42 15.43 -15.62
CA PRO A 636 18.90 16.79 -15.84
C PRO A 636 17.93 16.88 -17.01
N ALA A 637 18.27 16.22 -18.13
CA ALA A 637 17.42 16.20 -19.33
C ALA A 637 16.08 15.51 -19.04
N HIS A 638 16.11 14.35 -18.38
CA HIS A 638 14.90 13.63 -17.97
C HIS A 638 14.00 14.47 -17.05
N GLN A 639 14.59 15.07 -16.01
CA GLN A 639 13.84 15.90 -15.05
C GLN A 639 13.21 17.13 -15.72
N MET A 640 13.91 17.74 -16.67
CA MET A 640 13.39 18.86 -17.44
C MET A 640 12.22 18.45 -18.34
N ARG A 641 12.35 17.35 -19.11
CA ARG A 641 11.25 16.83 -19.94
C ARG A 641 10.01 16.49 -19.12
N ALA A 642 10.19 15.86 -17.97
CA ALA A 642 9.11 15.58 -17.03
C ALA A 642 8.41 16.86 -16.53
N ASN A 643 9.17 17.91 -16.19
CA ASN A 643 8.61 19.18 -15.75
C ASN A 643 7.88 19.90 -16.89
N TRP A 644 8.45 19.89 -18.09
CA TRP A 644 7.88 20.51 -19.27
C TRP A 644 6.55 19.90 -19.67
N GLN A 645 6.48 18.56 -19.80
CA GLN A 645 5.23 17.87 -20.14
C GLN A 645 4.11 18.13 -19.11
N ASN A 646 4.47 18.19 -17.82
CA ASN A 646 3.55 18.57 -16.77
C ASN A 646 3.12 20.05 -16.84
N SER A 647 4.01 20.96 -17.23
CA SER A 647 3.68 22.37 -17.49
C SER A 647 2.69 22.49 -18.65
N GLN A 648 2.97 21.79 -19.75
CA GLN A 648 2.16 21.74 -20.96
C GLN A 648 0.72 21.24 -20.67
N TYR A 649 0.58 20.15 -19.91
CA TYR A 649 -0.72 19.66 -19.45
C TYR A 649 -1.49 20.70 -18.59
N LYS A 650 -0.80 21.42 -17.71
CA LYS A 650 -1.44 22.46 -16.90
C LYS A 650 -1.89 23.64 -17.74
N ASN A 651 -1.09 24.02 -18.74
CA ASN A 651 -1.37 25.19 -19.57
C ASN A 651 -2.64 24.96 -20.42
N ILE A 652 -2.74 23.82 -21.11
CA ILE A 652 -3.94 23.52 -21.92
C ILE A 652 -5.22 23.39 -21.07
N ASN A 653 -5.12 22.92 -19.83
CA ASN A 653 -6.27 22.88 -18.90
C ASN A 653 -6.69 24.26 -18.38
N GLN A 654 -5.79 25.25 -18.40
CA GLN A 654 -6.10 26.63 -18.00
C GLN A 654 -6.63 27.45 -19.18
N ASN A 655 -6.08 27.21 -20.37
CA ASN A 655 -6.34 27.96 -21.60
C ASN A 655 -6.97 27.06 -22.67
N LEU A 656 -8.04 26.34 -22.32
CA LEU A 656 -8.73 25.44 -23.24
C LEU A 656 -9.54 26.25 -24.27
N PRO A 657 -9.33 26.04 -25.59
CA PRO A 657 -10.16 26.69 -26.62
C PRO A 657 -11.57 26.09 -26.71
N LEU A 658 -12.53 26.90 -27.17
CA LEU A 658 -13.88 26.39 -27.48
C LEU A 658 -13.81 25.32 -28.58
N GLY A 659 -14.66 24.31 -28.47
CA GLY A 659 -14.66 23.14 -29.36
C GLY A 659 -13.54 22.12 -29.05
N HIS A 660 -12.69 22.38 -28.05
CA HIS A 660 -11.65 21.45 -27.63
C HIS A 660 -12.02 20.74 -26.33
N ALA A 661 -11.54 19.50 -26.16
CA ALA A 661 -11.60 18.76 -24.91
C ALA A 661 -10.24 18.13 -24.56
N VAL A 662 -10.00 17.92 -23.27
CA VAL A 662 -8.79 17.27 -22.74
C VAL A 662 -9.19 15.99 -22.02
N CYS A 663 -8.58 14.87 -22.40
CA CYS A 663 -8.72 13.59 -21.73
C CYS A 663 -7.38 13.17 -21.12
N LEU A 664 -7.34 12.95 -19.81
CA LEU A 664 -6.20 12.35 -19.12
C LEU A 664 -6.52 10.89 -18.80
N HIS A 665 -5.93 9.95 -19.53
CA HIS A 665 -6.17 8.52 -19.41
C HIS A 665 -5.13 7.83 -18.53
N ASP A 666 -5.56 6.80 -17.82
CA ASP A 666 -4.69 5.86 -17.12
C ASP A 666 -5.42 4.53 -16.85
N TYR A 667 -4.64 3.45 -16.74
CA TYR A 667 -5.11 2.17 -16.25
C TYR A 667 -4.77 2.08 -14.76
N SER A 668 -5.79 2.21 -13.92
CA SER A 668 -5.61 1.94 -12.49
C SER A 668 -5.29 0.47 -12.30
N GLU A 669 -4.32 0.17 -11.43
CA GLU A 669 -4.04 -1.20 -10.98
C GLU A 669 -5.34 -1.94 -10.65
N ASN A 670 -5.46 -3.16 -11.16
CA ASN A 670 -6.63 -4.01 -11.05
C ASN A 670 -7.13 -4.10 -9.60
N TYR A 671 -8.43 -3.99 -9.43
CA TYR A 671 -9.07 -4.18 -8.13
C TYR A 671 -9.17 -5.67 -7.82
N ARG A 672 -8.61 -6.08 -6.69
CA ARG A 672 -8.70 -7.47 -6.20
C ARG A 672 -9.90 -7.63 -5.31
N CYS A 673 -10.94 -8.30 -5.81
CA CYS A 673 -12.12 -8.64 -5.03
C CYS A 673 -11.68 -9.46 -3.81
N SER A 674 -11.97 -8.93 -2.63
CA SER A 674 -11.57 -9.49 -1.35
C SER A 674 -12.80 -9.49 -0.46
N ASP A 675 -13.10 -10.60 0.20
CA ASP A 675 -14.27 -10.69 1.07
C ASP A 675 -13.96 -10.20 2.49
N ARG A 676 -14.98 -9.79 3.23
CA ARG A 676 -14.82 -9.46 4.65
C ARG A 676 -14.31 -10.65 5.47
N THR A 677 -14.75 -11.85 5.11
CA THR A 677 -14.37 -13.12 5.73
C THR A 677 -13.86 -14.04 4.64
N GLU A 678 -12.56 -14.01 4.37
CA GLU A 678 -11.96 -14.81 3.29
C GLU A 678 -11.79 -16.27 3.72
N LEU A 679 -12.31 -17.19 2.91
CA LEU A 679 -11.99 -18.61 2.97
C LEU A 679 -10.53 -18.82 2.55
N GLN A 680 -9.83 -19.75 3.19
CA GLN A 680 -8.41 -20.00 2.94
C GLN A 680 -8.11 -20.38 1.47
N SER A 681 -9.04 -21.04 0.77
CA SER A 681 -8.92 -21.35 -0.66
C SER A 681 -9.03 -20.11 -1.55
N ALA A 682 -9.94 -19.18 -1.22
CA ALA A 682 -10.13 -17.91 -1.94
C ALA A 682 -8.94 -16.94 -1.78
N TYR A 683 -8.06 -17.18 -0.81
CA TYR A 683 -6.85 -16.38 -0.61
C TYR A 683 -5.83 -16.50 -1.77
N PHE A 684 -5.80 -17.64 -2.48
CA PHE A 684 -4.80 -17.91 -3.53
C PHE A 684 -5.25 -17.51 -4.94
N GLN A 685 -6.55 -17.44 -5.20
CA GLN A 685 -7.12 -17.07 -6.50
C GLN A 685 -8.16 -15.98 -6.27
N LYS A 686 -7.76 -14.73 -6.45
CA LYS A 686 -8.65 -13.56 -6.32
C LYS A 686 -9.12 -13.13 -7.69
N THR A 687 -10.42 -12.88 -7.82
CA THR A 687 -10.99 -12.23 -9.00
C THR A 687 -10.43 -10.81 -9.09
N GLU A 688 -9.90 -10.46 -10.26
CA GLU A 688 -9.39 -9.12 -10.54
C GLU A 688 -10.37 -8.38 -11.46
N VAL A 689 -10.46 -7.06 -11.28
CA VAL A 689 -11.31 -6.17 -12.07
C VAL A 689 -10.45 -5.05 -12.64
N SER A 690 -10.47 -4.89 -13.95
CA SER A 690 -9.78 -3.80 -14.63
C SER A 690 -10.55 -2.50 -14.50
N ILE A 691 -9.81 -1.41 -14.25
CA ILE A 691 -10.37 -0.06 -14.10
C ILE A 691 -9.57 0.89 -14.98
N HIS A 692 -10.18 1.32 -16.08
CA HIS A 692 -9.66 2.45 -16.84
C HIS A 692 -10.29 3.74 -16.32
N VAL A 693 -9.44 4.76 -16.13
CA VAL A 693 -9.82 6.05 -15.56
C VAL A 693 -9.49 7.13 -16.58
N THR A 694 -10.46 7.99 -16.86
CA THR A 694 -10.25 9.21 -17.64
C THR A 694 -10.71 10.42 -16.85
N ILE A 695 -9.86 11.42 -16.73
CA ILE A 695 -10.29 12.76 -16.31
C ILE A 695 -10.60 13.55 -17.57
N LEU A 696 -11.88 13.84 -17.77
CA LEU A 696 -12.38 14.58 -18.92
C LEU A 696 -12.53 16.05 -18.52
N THR A 697 -11.92 16.95 -19.29
CA THR A 697 -12.04 18.39 -19.12
C THR A 697 -12.57 19.02 -20.40
N ARG A 698 -13.68 19.75 -20.26
CA ARG A 698 -14.41 20.39 -21.37
C ARG A 698 -15.03 21.71 -20.92
N HIS A 699 -15.53 22.48 -21.88
CA HIS A 699 -16.35 23.65 -21.61
C HIS A 699 -17.73 23.26 -21.02
N ALA A 700 -18.24 24.10 -20.13
CA ALA A 700 -19.56 23.96 -19.53
C ALA A 700 -20.66 24.09 -20.58
N ILE A 701 -21.73 23.28 -20.44
CA ILE A 701 -22.88 23.26 -21.34
C ILE A 701 -24.12 23.69 -20.56
N LEU A 702 -24.91 24.63 -21.09
CA LEU A 702 -26.06 25.20 -20.38
C LEU A 702 -27.05 24.16 -19.85
N GLU A 703 -27.50 23.25 -20.71
CA GLU A 703 -28.52 22.25 -20.40
C GLU A 703 -28.11 21.31 -19.26
N LEU A 704 -26.80 21.13 -19.08
CA LEU A 704 -26.26 20.01 -18.33
C LEU A 704 -25.38 20.43 -17.14
N ASP A 705 -24.81 21.63 -17.18
CA ASP A 705 -24.01 22.24 -16.11
C ASP A 705 -24.69 23.48 -15.48
N GLY A 706 -25.77 23.99 -16.11
CA GLY A 706 -26.52 25.17 -15.67
C GLY A 706 -25.82 26.50 -15.95
N VAL A 707 -24.68 26.48 -16.65
CA VAL A 707 -23.90 27.65 -17.05
C VAL A 707 -23.34 27.38 -18.44
N ASP A 708 -23.49 28.34 -19.34
CA ASP A 708 -22.94 28.27 -20.68
C ASP A 708 -21.53 28.86 -20.73
N SER A 709 -20.65 28.27 -21.53
CA SER A 709 -19.28 28.75 -21.69
C SER A 709 -19.15 29.54 -23.00
N THR A 710 -18.76 30.80 -22.90
CA THR A 710 -18.57 31.68 -24.07
C THR A 710 -17.10 32.09 -24.23
N VAL A 711 -16.73 32.63 -25.39
CA VAL A 711 -15.36 33.13 -25.67
C VAL A 711 -14.91 34.15 -24.62
N ASN A 712 -15.81 35.05 -24.21
CA ASN A 712 -15.51 36.13 -23.26
C ASN A 712 -15.52 35.69 -21.80
N SER A 713 -16.13 34.54 -21.49
CA SER A 713 -16.21 33.98 -20.14
C SER A 713 -16.14 32.44 -20.20
N PRO A 714 -14.95 31.87 -20.45
CA PRO A 714 -14.80 30.42 -20.53
C PRO A 714 -14.98 29.78 -19.17
N VAL A 715 -15.91 28.83 -19.06
CA VAL A 715 -16.14 28.05 -17.85
C VAL A 715 -15.75 26.61 -18.11
N ILE A 716 -14.66 26.17 -17.49
CA ILE A 716 -14.12 24.82 -17.66
C ILE A 716 -14.66 23.88 -16.58
N VAL A 717 -15.10 22.70 -17.00
CA VAL A 717 -15.64 21.65 -16.14
C VAL A 717 -14.77 20.39 -16.26
N SER A 718 -14.43 19.79 -15.11
CA SER A 718 -13.73 18.50 -15.04
C SER A 718 -14.66 17.40 -14.49
N GLU A 719 -14.53 16.21 -15.07
CA GLU A 719 -15.35 15.03 -14.80
C GLU A 719 -14.47 13.80 -14.68
N GLN A 720 -14.97 12.78 -13.97
CA GLN A 720 -14.27 11.51 -13.83
C GLN A 720 -15.06 10.44 -14.59
N PHE A 721 -14.45 9.84 -15.58
CA PHE A 721 -15.03 8.78 -16.40
C PHE A 721 -14.31 7.46 -16.08
N PHE A 722 -15.07 6.43 -15.76
CA PHE A 722 -14.55 5.13 -15.37
C PHE A 722 -15.12 4.05 -16.29
N VAL A 723 -14.24 3.22 -16.85
CA VAL A 723 -14.62 1.99 -17.56
C VAL A 723 -14.18 0.80 -16.71
N ILE A 724 -15.14 -0.06 -16.38
CA ILE A 724 -14.96 -1.22 -15.50
C ILE A 724 -15.23 -2.48 -16.31
N SER A 725 -14.30 -3.43 -16.28
CA SER A 725 -14.36 -4.65 -17.10
C SER A 725 -13.70 -5.84 -16.41
N PRO A 726 -14.14 -7.09 -16.68
CA PRO A 726 -13.41 -8.29 -16.28
C PRO A 726 -12.18 -8.56 -17.18
N ASP A 727 -12.03 -7.87 -18.31
CA ASP A 727 -10.91 -8.04 -19.24
C ASP A 727 -9.62 -7.39 -18.71
N TYR A 728 -8.53 -8.15 -18.63
CA TYR A 728 -7.23 -7.75 -18.07
C TYR A 728 -6.11 -7.64 -19.11
N GLN A 729 -6.42 -7.73 -20.40
CA GLN A 729 -5.39 -7.70 -21.45
C GLN A 729 -4.82 -6.30 -21.69
N HIS A 730 -5.60 -5.26 -21.40
CA HIS A 730 -5.23 -3.83 -21.57
C HIS A 730 -4.62 -3.53 -22.96
N ASP A 731 -5.08 -4.26 -23.97
CA ASP A 731 -4.59 -4.22 -25.33
C ASP A 731 -5.12 -2.99 -26.10
N ARG A 732 -4.78 -2.91 -27.40
CA ARG A 732 -5.28 -1.86 -28.29
C ARG A 732 -6.81 -1.84 -28.37
N HIS A 733 -7.47 -3.00 -28.32
CA HIS A 733 -8.90 -3.12 -28.52
C HIS A 733 -9.64 -2.56 -27.31
N PHE A 734 -9.14 -2.86 -26.11
CA PHE A 734 -9.61 -2.25 -24.88
C PHE A 734 -9.42 -0.74 -24.90
N THR A 735 -8.23 -0.29 -25.29
CA THR A 735 -7.88 1.13 -25.39
C THR A 735 -8.85 1.86 -26.32
N PHE A 736 -9.02 1.34 -27.53
CA PHE A 736 -9.92 1.90 -28.54
C PHE A 736 -11.39 1.90 -28.08
N HIS A 737 -11.85 0.80 -27.48
CA HIS A 737 -13.21 0.71 -26.95
C HIS A 737 -13.48 1.76 -25.85
N CYS A 738 -12.49 2.03 -24.99
CA CYS A 738 -12.59 3.11 -24.00
C CYS A 738 -12.72 4.48 -24.66
N GLN A 739 -11.92 4.76 -25.71
CA GLN A 739 -12.02 6.01 -26.45
C GLN A 739 -13.40 6.18 -27.12
N LYS A 740 -13.93 5.11 -27.70
CA LYS A 740 -15.26 5.09 -28.31
C LYS A 740 -16.36 5.41 -27.28
N LEU A 741 -16.32 4.78 -26.11
CA LEU A 741 -17.28 5.08 -25.02
C LEU A 741 -17.24 6.54 -24.55
N ILE A 742 -16.07 7.17 -24.60
CA ILE A 742 -15.92 8.60 -24.26
C ILE A 742 -16.49 9.47 -25.36
N SER A 743 -16.21 9.17 -26.64
CA SER A 743 -16.82 9.88 -27.78
C SER A 743 -18.34 9.78 -27.76
N ASP A 744 -18.89 8.57 -27.57
CA ASP A 744 -20.34 8.33 -27.49
C ASP A 744 -20.97 9.11 -26.32
N TYR A 745 -20.25 9.20 -25.18
CA TYR A 745 -20.69 10.02 -24.07
C TYR A 745 -20.72 11.52 -24.42
N LEU A 746 -19.67 12.05 -25.04
CA LEU A 746 -19.60 13.45 -25.47
C LEU A 746 -20.73 13.80 -26.46
N LYS A 747 -20.99 12.91 -27.43
CA LYS A 747 -22.12 13.03 -28.36
C LYS A 747 -23.46 13.00 -27.62
N SER A 748 -23.62 12.12 -26.61
CA SER A 748 -24.87 12.01 -25.84
C SER A 748 -25.22 13.24 -24.99
N ILE A 749 -24.24 14.06 -24.64
CA ILE A 749 -24.43 15.31 -23.91
C ILE A 749 -24.44 16.54 -24.83
N SER A 750 -24.52 16.33 -26.14
CA SER A 750 -24.48 17.38 -27.17
C SER A 750 -23.24 18.29 -27.07
N ALA A 751 -22.09 17.73 -26.67
CA ALA A 751 -20.83 18.46 -26.67
C ALA A 751 -20.24 18.47 -28.08
N ASP A 752 -20.23 19.64 -28.72
CA ASP A 752 -19.60 19.83 -30.03
C ASP A 752 -18.07 19.96 -29.87
N ILE A 753 -17.36 18.84 -30.04
CA ILE A 753 -15.91 18.74 -29.88
C ILE A 753 -15.26 18.46 -31.23
N THR A 754 -14.49 19.42 -31.73
CA THR A 754 -13.75 19.33 -32.99
C THR A 754 -12.34 18.77 -32.77
N VAL A 755 -11.69 19.12 -31.65
CA VAL A 755 -10.30 18.74 -31.35
C VAL A 755 -10.20 18.04 -29.99
N MET A 756 -9.62 16.83 -29.98
CA MET A 756 -9.41 16.04 -28.77
C MET A 756 -7.93 16.04 -28.38
N HIS A 757 -7.62 16.49 -27.16
CA HIS A 757 -6.29 16.42 -26.56
C HIS A 757 -6.20 15.28 -25.56
N GLU A 758 -5.50 14.21 -25.90
CA GLU A 758 -5.27 13.09 -25.00
C GLU A 758 -3.92 13.24 -24.28
N PHE A 759 -3.89 12.94 -23.00
CA PHE A 759 -2.69 12.82 -22.19
C PHE A 759 -2.67 11.45 -21.55
N THR A 760 -1.60 10.70 -21.74
CA THR A 760 -1.47 9.33 -21.21
C THR A 760 -0.07 9.10 -20.66
N ASP A 761 0.09 8.01 -19.93
CA ASP A 761 1.44 7.53 -19.67
C ASP A 761 2.12 7.10 -20.98
N GLY A 762 3.45 7.05 -20.95
CA GLY A 762 4.25 6.65 -22.11
C GLY A 762 4.40 5.13 -22.25
N CYS A 763 3.41 4.33 -21.79
CA CYS A 763 3.52 2.87 -21.77
C CYS A 763 3.42 2.29 -23.19
N SER A 764 4.46 1.57 -23.62
CA SER A 764 4.60 1.00 -24.97
C SER A 764 3.63 -0.14 -25.27
N SER A 765 3.03 -0.76 -24.26
CA SER A 765 2.01 -1.81 -24.43
C SER A 765 0.58 -1.27 -24.49
N GLN A 766 0.35 0.00 -24.14
CA GLN A 766 -0.98 0.63 -24.05
C GLN A 766 -1.12 1.74 -25.09
N TYR A 767 -1.40 2.99 -24.67
CA TYR A 767 -1.68 4.13 -25.55
C TYR A 767 -0.51 4.55 -26.46
N LYS A 768 0.74 4.19 -26.10
CA LYS A 768 1.96 4.45 -26.89
C LYS A 768 2.38 3.26 -27.75
N SER A 769 1.57 2.20 -27.82
CA SER A 769 1.87 1.06 -28.68
C SER A 769 1.77 1.43 -30.16
N ARG A 770 2.56 0.74 -30.99
CA ARG A 770 2.54 0.90 -32.46
C ARG A 770 1.13 0.78 -33.04
N ASN A 771 0.33 -0.11 -32.46
CA ASN A 771 -1.02 -0.39 -32.90
C ASN A 771 -2.01 0.68 -32.46
N CYS A 772 -1.94 1.17 -31.22
CA CYS A 772 -2.76 2.29 -30.74
C CYS A 772 -2.46 3.60 -31.46
N MET A 773 -1.19 3.82 -31.84
CA MET A 773 -0.82 4.98 -32.67
C MET A 773 -1.38 4.82 -34.08
N GLY A 774 -1.25 3.64 -34.67
CA GLY A 774 -1.82 3.33 -35.97
C GLY A 774 -3.34 3.52 -35.97
N ASP A 775 -4.07 2.98 -35.00
CA ASP A 775 -5.52 3.14 -34.89
C ASP A 775 -5.95 4.60 -34.93
N VAL A 776 -5.32 5.44 -34.09
CA VAL A 776 -5.61 6.87 -34.05
C VAL A 776 -5.51 7.54 -35.42
N SER A 777 -4.56 7.12 -36.27
CA SER A 777 -4.41 7.67 -37.62
C SER A 777 -5.52 7.29 -38.61
N PHE A 778 -6.33 6.26 -38.30
CA PHE A 778 -7.44 5.81 -39.15
C PHE A 778 -8.82 6.14 -38.56
N VAL A 779 -8.95 6.09 -37.23
CA VAL A 779 -10.26 6.11 -36.54
C VAL A 779 -10.65 7.48 -35.97
N ALA A 780 -9.72 8.44 -35.90
CA ALA A 780 -9.97 9.74 -35.27
C ALA A 780 -11.15 10.48 -35.90
N GLU A 781 -11.17 10.61 -37.23
CA GLU A 781 -12.26 11.28 -37.94
C GLU A 781 -13.43 10.33 -38.22
N SER A 782 -13.14 9.13 -38.73
CA SER A 782 -14.13 8.18 -39.24
C SER A 782 -15.05 7.58 -38.15
N GLU A 783 -14.49 7.21 -37.00
CA GLU A 783 -15.24 6.52 -35.93
C GLU A 783 -15.45 7.40 -34.70
N LEU A 784 -14.41 8.14 -34.29
CA LEU A 784 -14.47 8.99 -33.09
C LEU A 784 -15.13 10.35 -33.37
N GLY A 785 -15.14 10.81 -34.63
CA GLY A 785 -15.79 12.05 -35.06
C GLY A 785 -15.02 13.32 -34.73
N TYR A 786 -13.70 13.24 -34.52
CA TYR A 786 -12.84 14.40 -34.25
C TYR A 786 -12.09 14.81 -35.51
N SER A 787 -12.11 16.10 -35.86
CA SER A 787 -11.30 16.65 -36.97
C SER A 787 -9.80 16.51 -36.70
N LYS A 788 -9.39 16.58 -35.43
CA LYS A 788 -7.99 16.47 -35.02
C LYS A 788 -7.89 15.80 -33.65
N LEU A 789 -7.06 14.76 -33.55
CA LEU A 789 -6.71 14.12 -32.29
C LEU A 789 -5.22 14.33 -32.02
N ILE A 790 -4.93 14.97 -30.88
CA ILE A 790 -3.56 15.26 -30.42
C ILE A 790 -3.32 14.44 -29.17
N ARG A 791 -2.50 13.39 -29.26
CA ARG A 791 -2.11 12.59 -28.10
C ARG A 791 -0.72 12.98 -27.61
N ASN A 792 -0.62 13.23 -26.32
CA ASN A 792 0.57 13.67 -25.63
C ASN A 792 0.94 12.61 -24.58
N PHE A 793 2.22 12.33 -24.45
CA PHE A 793 2.75 11.36 -23.50
C PHE A 793 3.52 12.09 -22.41
N PHE A 794 3.28 11.72 -21.16
CA PHE A 794 4.18 12.13 -20.08
C PHE A 794 5.51 11.40 -20.19
N GLU A 795 6.55 12.04 -19.65
CA GLU A 795 7.85 11.41 -19.47
C GLU A 795 7.70 10.12 -18.63
N THR A 796 8.52 9.10 -18.92
CA THR A 796 8.39 7.78 -18.30
C THR A 796 8.38 7.89 -16.77
N SER A 797 7.39 7.28 -16.12
CA SER A 797 7.17 7.31 -14.66
C SER A 797 6.81 8.68 -14.04
N HIS A 798 6.46 9.68 -14.85
CA HIS A 798 6.04 11.01 -14.39
C HIS A 798 4.57 11.35 -14.66
N ALA A 799 3.76 10.37 -15.09
CA ALA A 799 2.34 10.55 -15.41
C ALA A 799 1.40 10.68 -14.18
N LYS A 800 1.94 10.78 -12.95
CA LYS A 800 1.10 10.75 -11.75
C LYS A 800 0.21 11.97 -11.61
N GLY A 801 -1.08 11.75 -11.41
CA GLY A 801 -2.02 12.85 -11.47
C GLY A 801 -3.40 12.58 -10.86
N PRO A 802 -4.41 13.39 -11.25
CA PRO A 802 -5.76 13.27 -10.73
C PRO A 802 -6.45 11.92 -11.06
N GLN A 803 -6.03 11.26 -12.13
CA GLN A 803 -6.52 9.96 -12.57
C GLN A 803 -6.12 8.82 -11.61
N ASP A 804 -4.88 8.80 -11.11
CA ASP A 804 -4.46 7.86 -10.05
C ASP A 804 -5.30 8.04 -8.77
N ALA A 805 -5.53 9.31 -8.39
CA ALA A 805 -6.29 9.64 -7.19
C ALA A 805 -7.76 9.21 -7.32
N ALA A 806 -8.31 9.31 -8.53
CA ALA A 806 -9.67 8.88 -8.84
C ALA A 806 -9.81 7.34 -8.78
N GLY A 807 -8.89 6.60 -9.41
CA GLY A 807 -8.84 5.13 -9.32
C GLY A 807 -8.63 4.65 -7.89
N GLY A 808 -7.68 5.23 -7.17
CA GLY A 808 -7.42 4.92 -5.75
C GLY A 808 -8.61 5.23 -4.83
N PHE A 809 -9.32 6.34 -5.08
CA PHE A 809 -10.55 6.67 -4.33
C PHE A 809 -11.64 5.61 -4.55
N LEU A 810 -11.87 5.19 -5.80
CA LEU A 810 -12.88 4.20 -6.15
C LEU A 810 -12.61 2.86 -5.44
N LYS A 811 -11.37 2.35 -5.55
CA LYS A 811 -10.93 1.12 -4.87
C LYS A 811 -11.09 1.23 -3.35
N HIS A 812 -10.66 2.33 -2.75
CA HIS A 812 -10.78 2.53 -1.31
C HIS A 812 -12.24 2.60 -0.84
N GLN A 813 -13.15 3.20 -1.62
CA GLN A 813 -14.57 3.20 -1.25
C GLN A 813 -15.18 1.80 -1.31
N ALA A 814 -14.82 1.01 -2.32
CA ALA A 814 -15.24 -0.39 -2.45
C ALA A 814 -14.74 -1.22 -1.27
N ASP A 815 -13.43 -1.19 -0.97
CA ASP A 815 -12.85 -1.89 0.19
C ASP A 815 -13.54 -1.51 1.49
N TYR A 816 -13.80 -0.23 1.67
CA TYR A 816 -14.43 0.25 2.90
C TYR A 816 -15.89 -0.20 3.03
N ALA A 817 -16.60 -0.33 1.91
CA ALA A 817 -17.97 -0.85 1.90
C ALA A 817 -17.99 -2.35 2.22
N VAL A 818 -17.07 -3.13 1.65
CA VAL A 818 -16.89 -4.56 1.93
C VAL A 818 -16.48 -4.81 3.37
N LEU A 819 -15.44 -4.13 3.86
CA LEU A 819 -14.94 -4.30 5.24
C LEU A 819 -16.00 -3.97 6.30
N ARG A 820 -16.87 -2.99 6.00
CA ARG A 820 -18.02 -2.65 6.87
C ARG A 820 -19.18 -3.64 6.77
N GLY A 821 -19.16 -4.57 5.81
CA GLY A 821 -20.24 -5.50 5.51
C GLY A 821 -21.46 -4.81 4.89
N LYS A 822 -21.27 -3.70 4.17
CA LYS A 822 -22.37 -3.00 3.49
C LYS A 822 -22.70 -3.58 2.13
N THR A 823 -21.70 -4.06 1.42
CA THR A 823 -21.82 -4.61 0.07
C THR A 823 -20.87 -5.79 -0.09
N HIS A 824 -21.23 -6.67 -1.01
CA HIS A 824 -20.45 -7.82 -1.42
C HIS A 824 -19.99 -7.58 -2.86
N ILE A 825 -18.70 -7.70 -3.13
CA ILE A 825 -18.13 -7.40 -4.45
C ILE A 825 -17.26 -8.58 -4.86
N GLN A 826 -17.75 -9.42 -5.78
CA GLN A 826 -17.04 -10.63 -6.22
C GLN A 826 -16.54 -10.54 -7.66
N ASN A 827 -17.18 -9.72 -8.49
CA ASN A 827 -16.85 -9.58 -9.91
C ASN A 827 -16.90 -8.11 -10.37
N ALA A 828 -16.54 -7.88 -11.63
CA ALA A 828 -16.53 -6.55 -12.23
C ALA A 828 -17.93 -5.90 -12.26
N LYS A 829 -18.98 -6.70 -12.46
CA LYS A 829 -20.38 -6.22 -12.51
C LYS A 829 -20.85 -5.73 -11.14
N ASP A 830 -20.53 -6.44 -10.07
CA ASP A 830 -20.84 -6.02 -8.70
C ASP A 830 -20.12 -4.71 -8.36
N PHE A 831 -18.85 -4.60 -8.76
CA PHE A 831 -18.04 -3.41 -8.54
C PHE A 831 -18.63 -2.20 -9.26
N PHE A 832 -19.05 -2.37 -10.53
CA PHE A 832 -19.76 -1.35 -11.30
C PHE A 832 -21.08 -0.94 -10.64
N THR A 833 -21.92 -1.91 -10.28
CA THR A 833 -23.24 -1.67 -9.66
C THR A 833 -23.09 -0.92 -8.33
N PHE A 834 -22.06 -1.27 -7.55
CA PHE A 834 -21.70 -0.53 -6.33
C PHE A 834 -21.33 0.92 -6.64
N ALA A 835 -20.45 1.15 -7.62
CA ALA A 835 -19.94 2.47 -7.97
C ALA A 835 -21.06 3.40 -8.48
N GLU A 836 -21.89 2.91 -9.39
CA GLU A 836 -23.02 3.64 -9.95
C GLU A 836 -24.02 4.05 -8.85
N LYS A 837 -24.43 3.11 -8.00
CA LYS A 837 -25.42 3.37 -6.95
C LYS A 837 -24.93 4.32 -5.85
N ASN A 838 -23.64 4.30 -5.50
CA ASN A 838 -23.14 4.96 -4.29
C ASN A 838 -22.22 6.17 -4.53
N LEU A 839 -21.63 6.30 -5.73
CA LEU A 839 -20.51 7.21 -5.98
C LEU A 839 -20.72 8.19 -7.15
N GLN A 840 -21.84 8.11 -7.87
CA GLN A 840 -22.14 8.95 -9.05
C GLN A 840 -22.05 10.45 -8.77
N GLN A 841 -22.58 10.91 -7.62
CA GLN A 841 -22.47 12.31 -7.21
C GLN A 841 -21.32 12.56 -6.21
N PRO A 842 -20.47 13.57 -6.43
CA PRO A 842 -19.46 13.96 -5.46
C PRO A 842 -20.13 14.53 -4.19
N LYS A 843 -19.89 13.90 -3.03
CA LYS A 843 -20.52 14.23 -1.74
C LYS A 843 -20.16 15.61 -1.15
N SER A 844 -19.24 16.36 -1.77
CA SER A 844 -18.73 17.62 -1.25
C SER A 844 -18.96 18.75 -2.24
N LYS A 845 -19.59 19.85 -1.79
CA LYS A 845 -19.69 21.12 -2.54
C LYS A 845 -18.32 21.75 -2.87
N LYS A 846 -17.22 21.22 -2.32
CA LYS A 846 -15.83 21.62 -2.58
C LYS A 846 -15.06 20.68 -3.52
N SER A 847 -15.75 19.73 -4.16
CA SER A 847 -15.13 18.86 -5.17
C SER A 847 -14.73 19.69 -6.39
N CYS A 848 -13.52 19.50 -6.91
CA CYS A 848 -13.09 20.09 -8.19
C CYS A 848 -13.73 19.39 -9.39
N TYR A 849 -14.33 18.21 -9.20
CA TYR A 849 -15.07 17.49 -10.24
C TYR A 849 -16.57 17.64 -10.06
N LYS A 850 -17.28 17.91 -11.16
CA LYS A 850 -18.75 18.07 -11.18
C LYS A 850 -19.48 16.74 -11.05
N ARG A 851 -18.99 15.68 -11.70
CA ARG A 851 -19.66 14.37 -11.73
C ARG A 851 -18.69 13.20 -11.93
N ARG A 852 -19.22 12.00 -11.70
CA ARG A 852 -18.58 10.74 -12.07
C ARG A 852 -19.49 9.95 -13.01
N VAL A 853 -18.91 9.46 -14.10
CA VAL A 853 -19.57 8.62 -15.09
C VAL A 853 -18.95 7.23 -15.02
N PHE A 854 -19.79 6.21 -14.96
CA PHE A 854 -19.35 4.81 -14.92
C PHE A 854 -19.89 4.09 -16.15
N ARG A 855 -19.05 3.29 -16.80
CA ARG A 855 -19.41 2.37 -17.89
C ARG A 855 -18.92 0.97 -17.57
N TYR A 856 -19.73 -0.02 -17.93
CA TYR A 856 -19.42 -1.42 -17.75
C TYR A 856 -19.23 -2.08 -19.13
N VAL A 857 -18.16 -2.87 -19.26
CA VAL A 857 -17.83 -3.57 -20.49
C VAL A 857 -17.58 -5.03 -20.14
N GLU A 858 -18.48 -5.93 -20.58
CA GLU A 858 -18.37 -7.37 -20.33
C GLU A 858 -17.30 -8.01 -21.23
N SER A 859 -17.40 -7.76 -22.53
CA SER A 859 -16.52 -8.31 -23.56
C SER A 859 -16.21 -7.25 -24.61
N ILE A 860 -15.05 -7.40 -25.26
CA ILE A 860 -14.53 -6.45 -26.24
C ILE A 860 -14.29 -7.21 -27.55
N PRO A 861 -14.87 -6.76 -28.67
CA PRO A 861 -14.63 -7.38 -29.97
C PRO A 861 -13.18 -7.15 -30.40
N ARG A 862 -12.54 -8.23 -30.88
CA ARG A 862 -11.13 -8.23 -31.30
C ARG A 862 -10.94 -8.56 -32.77
N ASP A 863 -12.01 -8.53 -33.55
CA ASP A 863 -12.02 -8.94 -34.94
C ASP A 863 -11.30 -7.91 -35.84
N ASN A 864 -10.59 -8.39 -36.87
CA ASN A 864 -9.95 -7.58 -37.93
C ASN A 864 -8.90 -6.54 -37.47
N ALA A 865 -7.90 -6.98 -36.71
CA ALA A 865 -6.82 -6.09 -36.24
C ALA A 865 -5.83 -5.70 -37.36
N LYS A 866 -5.83 -4.43 -37.77
CA LYS A 866 -4.80 -3.85 -38.63
C LYS A 866 -3.48 -3.72 -37.88
N ASN A 867 -2.48 -4.54 -38.18
CA ASN A 867 -1.18 -4.46 -37.52
C ASN A 867 -0.27 -3.42 -38.18
N PHE A 868 0.47 -2.68 -37.35
CA PHE A 868 1.32 -1.57 -37.80
C PHE A 868 2.79 -1.82 -37.49
N LYS A 869 3.67 -1.28 -38.33
CA LYS A 869 5.13 -1.35 -38.11
C LYS A 869 5.55 -0.54 -36.87
N PRO A 870 6.55 -1.00 -36.08
CA PRO A 870 7.12 -0.22 -35.00
C PRO A 870 7.70 1.11 -35.49
N ILE A 871 7.50 2.18 -34.72
CA ILE A 871 8.01 3.52 -35.02
C ILE A 871 9.39 3.69 -34.39
N ALA A 872 10.38 4.10 -35.19
CA ALA A 872 11.74 4.34 -34.70
C ALA A 872 11.76 5.43 -33.61
N LYS A 873 12.58 5.23 -32.57
CA LYS A 873 12.73 6.16 -31.43
C LYS A 873 11.41 6.49 -30.70
N ASN A 874 10.44 5.56 -30.66
CA ASN A 874 9.14 5.77 -30.02
C ASN A 874 9.24 6.37 -28.61
N ARG A 875 10.20 5.93 -27.78
CA ARG A 875 10.41 6.46 -26.43
C ARG A 875 10.64 7.97 -26.39
N GLN A 876 11.31 8.56 -27.39
CA GLN A 876 11.60 10.00 -27.48
C GLN A 876 10.40 10.83 -27.93
N ILE A 877 9.40 10.21 -28.56
CA ILE A 877 8.19 10.88 -29.04
C ILE A 877 7.26 11.13 -27.85
N HIS A 878 6.88 12.39 -27.63
CA HIS A 878 5.92 12.74 -26.58
C HIS A 878 4.67 13.45 -27.10
N GLN A 879 4.58 13.72 -28.39
CA GLN A 879 3.37 14.26 -29.00
C GLN A 879 3.15 13.65 -30.38
N ILE A 880 1.91 13.27 -30.65
CA ILE A 880 1.44 12.84 -31.97
C ILE A 880 0.18 13.62 -32.36
N LEU A 881 0.08 13.92 -33.65
CA LEU A 881 -1.05 14.61 -34.24
C LEU A 881 -1.53 13.84 -35.46
N THR A 882 -2.84 13.71 -35.57
CA THR A 882 -3.49 13.27 -36.81
C THR A 882 -3.53 14.44 -37.80
N GLU A 883 -3.15 14.19 -39.05
CA GLU A 883 -3.40 15.10 -40.18
C GLU A 883 -4.60 14.60 -41.00
N ASN A 884 -5.10 15.40 -41.94
CA ASN A 884 -6.27 15.10 -42.80
C ASN A 884 -5.99 13.99 -43.85
N GLY A 885 -5.20 12.97 -43.49
CA GLY A 885 -4.78 11.88 -44.35
C GLY A 885 -4.77 10.56 -43.57
N VAL A 886 -5.50 9.57 -44.08
CA VAL A 886 -5.60 8.24 -43.48
C VAL A 886 -4.22 7.57 -43.49
N GLY A 887 -3.73 7.16 -42.31
CA GLY A 887 -2.44 6.47 -42.17
C GLY A 887 -1.21 7.39 -42.11
N GLU A 888 -1.37 8.71 -41.97
CA GLU A 888 -0.27 9.62 -41.69
C GLU A 888 -0.36 10.19 -40.27
N LEU A 889 0.76 10.16 -39.54
CA LEU A 889 0.90 10.80 -38.24
C LEU A 889 2.06 11.78 -38.25
N THR A 890 1.86 12.91 -37.59
CA THR A 890 2.93 13.87 -37.34
C THR A 890 3.40 13.74 -35.90
N THR A 891 4.69 13.42 -35.71
CA THR A 891 5.29 13.13 -34.41
C THR A 891 6.25 14.23 -33.98
N ARG A 892 6.42 14.40 -32.66
CA ARG A 892 7.32 15.38 -32.05
C ARG A 892 7.94 14.89 -30.75
N ASP A 893 9.15 15.36 -30.48
CA ASP A 893 9.93 14.96 -29.30
C ASP A 893 9.30 15.49 -28.00
N LEU A 894 8.81 16.74 -27.96
CA LEU A 894 8.10 17.33 -26.81
C LEU A 894 6.84 18.10 -27.22
N SER A 895 5.84 18.12 -26.33
CA SER A 895 4.58 18.85 -26.54
C SER A 895 4.78 20.36 -26.38
N CYS A 896 3.92 21.20 -26.96
CA CYS A 896 3.92 22.63 -26.69
C CYS A 896 2.50 23.20 -26.66
N TYR A 897 2.15 23.82 -25.53
CA TYR A 897 0.94 24.59 -25.30
C TYR A 897 1.25 25.94 -24.63
N GLU A 898 2.52 26.33 -24.50
CA GLU A 898 2.93 27.68 -24.07
C GLU A 898 2.83 28.72 -25.19
N CYS A 899 2.92 28.29 -26.44
CA CYS A 899 2.76 29.16 -27.60
C CYS A 899 1.30 29.19 -28.06
N GLU A 900 0.72 30.38 -28.21
CA GLU A 900 -0.66 30.57 -28.70
C GLU A 900 -0.88 29.92 -30.08
N LYS A 901 0.10 30.02 -30.98
CA LYS A 901 0.03 29.38 -32.32
C LYS A 901 -0.11 27.87 -32.22
N CYS A 902 0.57 27.23 -31.26
CA CYS A 902 0.43 25.79 -31.03
C CYS A 902 -0.93 25.41 -30.44
N ILE A 903 -1.54 26.27 -29.62
CA ILE A 903 -2.89 26.05 -29.06
C ILE A 903 -3.94 26.14 -30.18
N ILE A 904 -3.82 27.13 -31.06
CA ILE A 904 -4.74 27.38 -32.19
C ILE A 904 -4.60 26.31 -33.29
N GLY A 905 -3.50 25.57 -33.30
CA GLY A 905 -3.27 24.44 -34.22
C GLY A 905 -2.33 24.75 -35.38
N ASP A 906 -1.77 25.97 -35.45
CA ASP A 906 -0.72 26.38 -36.39
C ASP A 906 0.67 25.97 -35.89
N VAL A 907 0.89 24.65 -35.91
CA VAL A 907 2.03 24.02 -35.24
C VAL A 907 3.38 24.26 -35.94
N LYS A 908 3.36 24.75 -37.19
CA LYS A 908 4.57 25.01 -38.00
C LYS A 908 5.38 26.22 -37.48
N ASP A 909 4.72 27.20 -36.89
CA ASP A 909 5.33 28.47 -36.45
C ASP A 909 5.58 28.51 -34.94
N CYS A 910 6.00 27.38 -34.36
CA CYS A 910 6.23 27.30 -32.93
C CYS A 910 7.50 28.05 -32.50
N GLU A 911 7.39 28.96 -31.54
CA GLU A 911 8.51 29.77 -31.03
C GLU A 911 9.58 28.93 -30.31
N ASN A 912 9.19 27.76 -29.81
CA ASN A 912 10.03 26.88 -28.99
C ASN A 912 10.69 25.73 -29.79
N VAL A 913 10.70 25.77 -31.13
CA VAL A 913 11.19 24.66 -31.99
C VAL A 913 12.61 24.18 -31.63
N SER A 914 13.50 25.11 -31.27
CA SER A 914 14.87 24.79 -30.83
C SER A 914 14.91 23.91 -29.58
N TYR A 915 13.85 23.93 -28.77
CA TYR A 915 13.77 23.27 -27.47
C TYR A 915 13.00 21.94 -27.49
N ILE A 916 11.99 21.84 -28.37
CA ILE A 916 11.01 20.74 -28.39
C ILE A 916 11.14 19.82 -29.62
N GLY A 917 12.01 20.17 -30.56
CA GLY A 917 12.21 19.46 -31.80
C GLY A 917 11.22 19.86 -32.91
N GLN A 918 11.62 19.55 -34.14
CA GLN A 918 10.81 19.72 -35.35
C GLN A 918 9.83 18.57 -35.51
N PHE A 919 8.72 18.84 -36.20
CA PHE A 919 7.74 17.83 -36.56
C PHE A 919 8.31 16.86 -37.59
N ARG A 920 8.06 15.56 -37.37
CA ARG A 920 8.43 14.50 -38.31
C ARG A 920 7.17 13.81 -38.79
N LYS A 921 6.91 13.87 -40.10
CA LYS A 921 5.87 13.07 -40.72
C LYS A 921 6.27 11.60 -40.66
N THR A 922 5.36 10.78 -40.17
CA THR A 922 5.53 9.34 -39.98
C THR A 922 4.36 8.64 -40.64
N THR A 923 4.62 7.94 -41.75
CA THR A 923 3.60 7.17 -42.45
C THR A 923 3.42 5.81 -41.76
N MET A 924 2.19 5.50 -41.38
CA MET A 924 1.81 4.24 -40.76
C MET A 924 1.56 3.18 -41.82
N ILE A 925 2.46 2.21 -41.92
CA ILE A 925 2.34 1.12 -42.88
C ILE A 925 1.52 -0.01 -42.25
N CYS A 926 0.32 -0.25 -42.80
CA CYS A 926 -0.58 -1.34 -42.44
C CYS A 926 -0.17 -2.63 -43.17
N SER A 927 -0.15 -3.76 -42.48
CA SER A 927 -0.14 -5.08 -43.13
C SER A 927 -1.56 -5.43 -43.59
N ASN A 928 -1.80 -5.65 -44.89
CA ASN A 928 -3.14 -5.99 -45.40
C ASN A 928 -3.56 -7.41 -45.00
N PRO A 929 -4.84 -7.64 -44.59
CA PRO A 929 -5.43 -8.97 -44.60
C PRO A 929 -5.74 -9.37 -46.05
N ILE A 930 -5.29 -10.56 -46.46
CA ILE A 930 -5.63 -11.15 -47.76
C ILE A 930 -7.11 -11.52 -47.73
N ASN A 931 -7.88 -10.99 -48.68
CA ASN A 931 -9.16 -11.56 -49.09
C ASN A 931 -8.86 -12.93 -49.69
N ASP A 932 -9.34 -14.02 -49.09
CA ASP A 932 -9.66 -15.22 -49.87
C ASP A 932 -10.74 -16.06 -49.20
N ASP A 933 -11.55 -16.66 -50.06
CA ASP A 933 -12.83 -17.29 -49.82
C ASP A 933 -12.78 -18.53 -48.93
N GLY A 934 -13.97 -18.90 -48.46
CA GLY A 934 -14.19 -19.93 -47.44
C GLY A 934 -13.54 -21.28 -47.71
N THR A 935 -12.75 -21.72 -46.74
CA THR A 935 -12.75 -23.11 -46.27
C THR A 935 -12.45 -23.08 -44.78
N GLU A 936 -13.41 -23.57 -43.99
CA GLU A 936 -13.24 -23.85 -42.58
C GLU A 936 -12.11 -24.87 -42.40
N ASP A 937 -11.08 -24.51 -41.64
CA ASP A 937 -10.25 -25.51 -40.98
C ASP A 937 -9.90 -25.07 -39.56
N ASN A 938 -10.35 -25.90 -38.63
CA ASN A 938 -10.13 -25.82 -37.20
C ASN A 938 -8.64 -25.98 -36.89
N SER A 939 -8.00 -24.94 -36.36
CA SER A 939 -6.91 -25.16 -35.40
C SER A 939 -6.81 -23.98 -34.44
N SER A 940 -6.94 -24.33 -33.16
CA SER A 940 -6.59 -23.50 -32.02
C SER A 940 -5.11 -23.13 -32.10
N ASP A 941 -4.80 -21.85 -32.30
CA ASP A 941 -3.46 -21.35 -32.03
C ASP A 941 -3.56 -19.97 -31.40
N SER A 942 -2.95 -19.85 -30.23
CA SER A 942 -2.77 -18.61 -29.48
C SER A 942 -1.95 -17.62 -30.33
N ASP A 943 -2.59 -16.55 -30.77
CA ASP A 943 -1.97 -15.42 -31.49
C ASP A 943 -1.02 -14.63 -30.58
N THR A 944 0.12 -15.25 -30.37
CA THR A 944 1.38 -14.65 -30.00
C THR A 944 1.90 -13.86 -31.20
N CYS A 945 2.60 -12.76 -30.96
CA CYS A 945 2.94 -11.73 -31.94
C CYS A 945 3.93 -12.22 -33.02
N ARG A 946 3.53 -13.11 -33.94
CA ARG A 946 4.38 -13.62 -35.01
C ARG A 946 4.69 -12.49 -36.01
N LEU A 947 5.96 -12.17 -36.21
CA LEU A 947 6.41 -11.24 -37.25
C LEU A 947 6.03 -11.78 -38.63
N SER A 948 5.25 -11.01 -39.41
CA SER A 948 4.94 -11.40 -40.79
C SER A 948 6.22 -11.52 -41.61
N ALA A 949 6.33 -12.59 -42.39
CA ALA A 949 7.47 -12.88 -43.27
C ALA A 949 7.81 -11.67 -44.15
N ASP A 950 6.80 -10.96 -44.64
CA ASP A 950 6.92 -9.81 -45.54
C ASP A 950 7.71 -8.61 -44.96
N LEU A 951 7.99 -8.61 -43.66
CA LEU A 951 8.77 -7.56 -42.97
C LEU A 951 10.29 -7.76 -43.09
N ILE A 952 10.73 -8.93 -43.55
CA ILE A 952 12.13 -9.37 -43.45
C ILE A 952 12.83 -9.15 -44.80
N SER A 953 13.50 -8.02 -44.95
CA SER A 953 14.29 -7.69 -46.14
C SER A 953 15.71 -8.26 -46.12
N LYS A 954 16.32 -8.38 -47.30
CA LYS A 954 17.74 -8.72 -47.46
C LYS A 954 18.63 -7.72 -46.69
N LYS A 955 19.58 -8.23 -45.89
CA LYS A 955 20.46 -7.51 -44.94
C LYS A 955 19.83 -7.07 -43.62
N SER A 956 18.57 -7.39 -43.31
CA SER A 956 18.01 -7.14 -41.97
C SER A 956 18.70 -8.00 -40.91
N VAL A 957 18.82 -7.47 -39.69
CA VAL A 957 19.21 -8.26 -38.51
C VAL A 957 17.93 -8.67 -37.78
N ILE A 958 17.75 -9.96 -37.55
CA ILE A 958 16.60 -10.51 -36.83
C ILE A 958 17.06 -11.27 -35.58
N ALA A 959 16.25 -11.22 -34.53
CA ALA A 959 16.39 -12.09 -33.37
C ALA A 959 15.50 -13.31 -33.58
N VAL A 960 16.10 -14.50 -33.49
CA VAL A 960 15.48 -15.80 -33.69
C VAL A 960 15.48 -16.51 -32.34
N LEU A 961 14.38 -17.17 -31.98
CA LEU A 961 14.30 -17.96 -30.76
C LEU A 961 15.40 -19.02 -30.75
N ALA A 962 16.07 -19.16 -29.60
CA ALA A 962 17.11 -20.15 -29.41
C ALA A 962 16.53 -21.39 -28.71
N ASP A 963 16.80 -22.57 -29.27
CA ASP A 963 16.46 -23.86 -28.65
C ASP A 963 17.53 -24.32 -27.62
N ASP A 964 18.65 -23.59 -27.52
CA ASP A 964 19.77 -23.91 -26.64
C ASP A 964 19.55 -23.32 -25.24
N PRO A 965 19.62 -24.10 -24.14
CA PRO A 965 19.46 -23.59 -22.78
C PRO A 965 20.47 -22.48 -22.38
N ASP A 966 21.60 -22.36 -23.06
CA ASP A 966 22.61 -21.32 -22.79
C ASP A 966 22.28 -19.96 -23.46
N TYR A 967 21.36 -19.93 -24.43
CA TYR A 967 21.01 -18.72 -25.19
C TYR A 967 19.49 -18.49 -25.22
N GLU A 968 19.06 -17.24 -25.01
CA GLU A 968 17.63 -16.88 -25.08
C GLU A 968 17.15 -16.62 -26.51
N TYR A 969 18.05 -16.11 -27.35
CA TYR A 969 17.82 -15.88 -28.76
C TYR A 969 19.16 -15.84 -29.49
N TYR A 970 19.13 -16.16 -30.78
CA TYR A 970 20.23 -15.94 -31.72
C TYR A 970 19.96 -14.71 -32.57
N LEU A 971 21.01 -14.04 -33.02
CA LEU A 971 20.90 -12.94 -33.99
C LEU A 971 21.31 -13.46 -35.35
N MET A 972 20.50 -13.20 -36.37
CA MET A 972 20.78 -13.60 -37.74
C MET A 972 20.75 -12.40 -38.69
N LYS A 973 21.77 -12.28 -39.53
CA LYS A 973 21.77 -11.41 -40.70
C LYS A 973 21.10 -12.12 -41.87
N VAL A 974 19.99 -11.57 -42.34
CA VAL A 974 19.22 -12.13 -43.46
C VAL A 974 20.00 -11.96 -44.77
N THR A 975 20.22 -13.06 -45.48
CA THR A 975 20.88 -13.07 -46.80
C THR A 975 19.89 -13.28 -47.94
N VAL A 976 18.79 -14.00 -47.68
CA VAL A 976 17.68 -14.21 -48.60
C VAL A 976 16.37 -13.95 -47.85
N GLU A 977 15.47 -13.25 -48.52
CA GLU A 977 14.11 -12.97 -48.02
C GLU A 977 13.32 -14.28 -47.83
N PRO A 978 12.23 -14.26 -47.04
CA PRO A 978 11.48 -15.48 -46.78
C PRO A 978 10.95 -16.12 -48.06
N PHE A 979 11.10 -17.44 -48.16
CA PHE A 979 10.61 -18.22 -49.30
C PHE A 979 10.10 -19.57 -48.82
N LYS A 980 9.24 -20.21 -49.64
CA LYS A 980 8.75 -21.57 -49.37
C LYS A 980 9.75 -22.60 -49.92
N ILE A 981 10.07 -23.61 -49.13
CA ILE A 981 10.95 -24.70 -49.56
C ILE A 981 10.17 -25.65 -50.46
N GLU A 982 10.68 -25.93 -51.66
CA GLU A 982 10.07 -26.89 -52.60
C GLU A 982 10.51 -28.34 -52.36
N LYS A 983 11.72 -28.56 -51.84
CA LYS A 983 12.29 -29.89 -51.56
C LYS A 983 13.01 -29.90 -50.22
N GLU A 984 12.94 -31.02 -49.50
CA GLU A 984 13.58 -31.17 -48.19
C GLU A 984 15.06 -30.71 -48.25
N THR A 985 15.41 -29.75 -47.38
CA THR A 985 16.72 -29.10 -47.41
C THR A 985 17.32 -29.11 -46.01
N THR A 986 18.62 -29.44 -45.90
CA THR A 986 19.39 -29.37 -44.65
C THR A 986 20.32 -28.15 -44.69
N ASP A 987 20.41 -27.40 -43.59
CA ASP A 987 21.30 -26.24 -43.49
C ASP A 987 22.73 -26.60 -43.02
N SER A 988 23.64 -25.61 -42.95
CA SER A 988 25.04 -25.84 -42.52
C SER A 988 25.21 -26.12 -41.01
N TRP A 989 24.11 -26.10 -40.26
CA TRP A 989 24.04 -26.35 -38.82
C TRP A 989 23.38 -27.68 -38.49
N GLY A 990 22.94 -28.44 -39.51
CA GLY A 990 22.38 -29.78 -39.37
C GLY A 990 20.86 -29.81 -39.19
N CYS A 991 20.16 -28.69 -39.39
CA CYS A 991 18.71 -28.61 -39.29
C CYS A 991 18.05 -28.99 -40.63
N THR A 992 17.12 -29.94 -40.62
CA THR A 992 16.33 -30.38 -41.78
C THR A 992 14.98 -29.68 -41.85
N PHE A 993 14.61 -29.20 -43.04
CA PHE A 993 13.36 -28.47 -43.27
C PHE A 993 12.54 -29.16 -44.36
N GLN A 994 11.27 -29.45 -44.05
CA GLN A 994 10.34 -30.16 -44.95
C GLN A 994 9.85 -29.28 -46.10
N SER A 995 9.42 -29.93 -47.19
CA SER A 995 8.77 -29.25 -48.33
C SER A 995 7.47 -28.56 -47.88
N GLY A 996 7.23 -27.34 -48.37
CA GLY A 996 6.08 -26.49 -48.03
C GLY A 996 6.33 -25.48 -46.91
N ALA A 997 7.43 -25.59 -46.15
CA ALA A 997 7.72 -24.68 -45.05
C ALA A 997 8.23 -23.30 -45.52
N THR A 998 7.72 -22.22 -44.91
CA THR A 998 8.24 -20.85 -45.11
C THR A 998 9.46 -20.61 -44.23
N VAL A 999 10.61 -20.31 -44.83
CA VAL A 999 11.89 -20.18 -44.13
C VAL A 999 12.67 -18.94 -44.57
N ILE A 1000 13.64 -18.53 -43.76
CA ILE A 1000 14.58 -17.43 -44.02
C ILE A 1000 16.00 -18.00 -44.04
N LYS A 1001 16.84 -17.54 -44.98
CA LYS A 1001 18.26 -17.87 -45.03
C LYS A 1001 19.11 -16.71 -44.54
N GLY A 1002 20.11 -17.00 -43.72
CA GLY A 1002 20.97 -15.98 -43.15
C GLY A 1002 22.28 -16.49 -42.56
N LEU A 1003 23.02 -15.58 -41.94
CA LEU A 1003 24.27 -15.84 -41.23
C LEU A 1003 24.09 -15.45 -39.77
N TYR A 1004 24.37 -16.38 -38.84
CA TYR A 1004 24.28 -16.09 -37.41
C TYR A 1004 25.42 -15.17 -36.92
N TYR A 1005 25.13 -14.44 -35.87
CA TYR A 1005 26.10 -13.73 -35.06
C TYR A 1005 26.40 -14.50 -33.77
N ASP A 1006 27.68 -14.60 -33.41
CA ASP A 1006 28.17 -15.23 -32.19
C ASP A 1006 28.51 -14.18 -31.12
N ARG A 1007 28.20 -14.46 -29.85
CA ARG A 1007 28.38 -13.51 -28.74
C ARG A 1007 29.84 -13.51 -28.27
N VAL A 1008 30.44 -12.32 -28.15
CA VAL A 1008 31.83 -12.19 -27.69
C VAL A 1008 31.87 -12.39 -26.16
N ARG A 1009 32.47 -13.50 -25.70
CA ARG A 1009 32.51 -13.94 -24.28
C ARG A 1009 32.91 -12.87 -23.23
N LYS A 1010 33.63 -11.81 -23.61
CA LYS A 1010 34.08 -10.74 -22.69
C LYS A 1010 33.16 -9.49 -22.67
N LYS A 1011 32.18 -9.37 -23.57
CA LYS A 1011 31.28 -8.21 -23.67
C LYS A 1011 29.85 -8.68 -23.99
N PRO A 1012 28.90 -8.62 -23.03
CA PRO A 1012 27.61 -9.31 -23.13
C PRO A 1012 26.68 -8.85 -24.27
N PHE A 1013 26.95 -7.68 -24.87
CA PHE A 1013 26.14 -7.11 -25.95
C PHE A 1013 26.86 -6.99 -27.29
N LEU A 1014 28.10 -7.49 -27.40
CA LEU A 1014 28.87 -7.44 -28.64
C LEU A 1014 28.79 -8.80 -29.33
N TYR A 1015 28.43 -8.79 -30.60
CA TYR A 1015 28.30 -9.97 -31.43
C TYR A 1015 29.14 -9.88 -32.69
N LYS A 1016 29.65 -11.01 -33.17
CA LYS A 1016 30.51 -11.14 -34.35
C LYS A 1016 29.86 -12.08 -35.37
N LEU A 1017 29.76 -11.65 -36.61
CA LEU A 1017 29.15 -12.44 -37.68
C LEU A 1017 29.97 -13.71 -37.94
N VAL A 1018 29.29 -14.84 -38.17
CA VAL A 1018 29.90 -16.13 -38.55
C VAL A 1018 29.74 -16.33 -40.06
N PRO A 1019 30.74 -15.97 -40.90
CA PRO A 1019 30.56 -15.89 -42.35
C PRO A 1019 30.57 -17.25 -43.08
N ARG A 1020 30.99 -18.34 -42.42
CA ARG A 1020 31.24 -19.64 -43.07
C ARG A 1020 30.07 -20.62 -43.05
N LYS A 1021 29.02 -20.37 -42.28
CA LYS A 1021 27.89 -21.30 -42.12
C LYS A 1021 26.57 -20.59 -42.37
N ILE A 1022 25.84 -21.04 -43.39
CA ILE A 1022 24.51 -20.51 -43.72
C ILE A 1022 23.48 -21.24 -42.86
N ALA A 1023 22.68 -20.47 -42.14
CA ALA A 1023 21.57 -20.96 -41.34
C ALA A 1023 20.26 -20.79 -42.11
N ILE A 1024 19.36 -21.73 -41.89
CA ILE A 1024 17.95 -21.62 -42.29
C ILE A 1024 17.14 -21.57 -40.99
N CYS A 1025 16.15 -20.68 -40.90
CA CYS A 1025 15.20 -20.66 -39.78
C CYS A 1025 13.76 -20.56 -40.28
N HIS A 1026 12.82 -21.16 -39.58
CA HIS A 1026 11.40 -20.94 -39.86
C HIS A 1026 11.03 -19.48 -39.60
N THR A 1027 10.15 -18.91 -40.43
CA THR A 1027 9.64 -17.55 -40.21
C THR A 1027 8.93 -17.42 -38.86
N VAL A 1028 8.32 -18.50 -38.38
CA VAL A 1028 7.63 -18.57 -37.08
C VAL A 1028 8.58 -18.43 -35.88
N ALA A 1029 9.87 -18.74 -36.04
CA ALA A 1029 10.86 -18.65 -34.96
C ALA A 1029 11.44 -17.23 -34.79
N VAL A 1030 10.95 -16.25 -35.56
CA VAL A 1030 11.47 -14.87 -35.54
C VAL A 1030 10.78 -14.07 -34.46
N LEU A 1031 11.53 -13.70 -33.42
CA LEU A 1031 11.06 -12.95 -32.25
C LEU A 1031 10.98 -11.44 -32.49
N HIS A 1032 12.01 -10.88 -33.11
CA HIS A 1032 12.16 -9.43 -33.20
C HIS A 1032 12.95 -8.99 -34.45
N LEU A 1033 12.51 -7.91 -35.11
CA LEU A 1033 13.26 -7.28 -36.19
C LEU A 1033 14.14 -6.15 -35.63
N CYS A 1034 15.46 -6.36 -35.61
CA CYS A 1034 16.43 -5.40 -35.05
C CYS A 1034 16.73 -4.27 -36.05
N SER A 1035 15.72 -3.46 -36.37
CA SER A 1035 15.83 -2.36 -37.35
C SER A 1035 16.80 -1.25 -36.95
N GLU A 1036 17.17 -1.17 -35.67
CA GLU A 1036 18.10 -0.18 -35.12
C GLU A 1036 19.58 -0.56 -35.26
N VAL A 1037 19.87 -1.76 -35.79
CA VAL A 1037 21.23 -2.32 -35.86
C VAL A 1037 21.67 -2.47 -37.31
N ASP A 1038 22.74 -1.76 -37.68
CA ASP A 1038 23.37 -1.93 -38.99
C ASP A 1038 24.00 -3.31 -39.13
N ALA A 1039 23.74 -3.99 -40.25
CA ALA A 1039 24.19 -5.35 -40.51
C ALA A 1039 25.69 -5.44 -40.88
N GLY A 1040 26.56 -5.08 -39.94
CA GLY A 1040 28.02 -5.17 -40.02
C GLY A 1040 28.60 -6.53 -39.64
N ASN A 1041 29.93 -6.66 -39.69
CA ASN A 1041 30.67 -7.86 -39.26
C ASN A 1041 30.76 -8.00 -37.73
N MET A 1042 30.65 -6.88 -37.01
CA MET A 1042 30.43 -6.85 -35.57
C MET A 1042 29.27 -5.92 -35.28
N ILE A 1043 28.39 -6.32 -34.39
CA ILE A 1043 27.23 -5.54 -33.98
C ILE A 1043 27.20 -5.43 -32.45
N SER A 1044 26.88 -4.24 -31.93
CA SER A 1044 26.64 -4.03 -30.51
C SER A 1044 25.16 -3.73 -30.32
N ILE A 1045 24.48 -4.52 -29.49
CA ILE A 1045 23.07 -4.30 -29.19
C ILE A 1045 22.93 -3.38 -27.96
N PRO A 1046 22.15 -2.30 -28.02
CA PRO A 1046 21.81 -1.53 -26.83
C PRO A 1046 21.07 -2.39 -25.79
N GLU A 1047 21.31 -2.16 -24.49
CA GLU A 1047 20.62 -2.88 -23.41
C GLU A 1047 19.08 -2.73 -23.53
N GLU A 1048 18.61 -1.62 -24.07
CA GLU A 1048 17.18 -1.36 -24.33
C GLU A 1048 16.59 -2.32 -25.37
N LEU A 1049 17.26 -2.49 -26.53
CA LEU A 1049 16.81 -3.41 -27.58
C LEU A 1049 16.88 -4.86 -27.11
N HIS A 1050 17.85 -5.21 -26.27
CA HIS A 1050 17.92 -6.53 -25.65
C HIS A 1050 16.72 -6.82 -24.75
N LEU A 1051 16.27 -5.84 -23.96
CA LEU A 1051 15.07 -5.98 -23.14
C LEU A 1051 13.81 -6.15 -23.98
N ASP A 1052 13.69 -5.41 -25.09
CA ASP A 1052 12.56 -5.52 -26.01
C ASP A 1052 12.49 -6.91 -26.69
N ILE A 1053 13.66 -7.49 -27.04
CA ILE A 1053 13.75 -8.87 -27.58
C ILE A 1053 13.31 -9.90 -26.52
N ILE A 1054 13.78 -9.77 -25.27
CA ILE A 1054 13.40 -10.67 -24.17
C ILE A 1054 11.91 -10.55 -23.84
N GLU A 1055 11.36 -9.33 -23.88
CA GLU A 1055 9.92 -9.10 -23.69
C GLU A 1055 9.11 -9.83 -24.76
N SER A 1056 9.60 -9.84 -26.00
CA SER A 1056 8.98 -10.58 -27.12
C SER A 1056 8.93 -12.09 -26.86
N ILE A 1057 9.96 -12.67 -26.23
CA ILE A 1057 9.97 -14.09 -25.79
C ILE A 1057 8.90 -14.34 -24.72
N SER A 1058 8.73 -13.41 -23.78
CA SER A 1058 7.76 -13.55 -22.69
C SER A 1058 6.30 -13.43 -23.14
N THR A 1059 6.05 -12.75 -24.27
CA THR A 1059 4.74 -12.67 -24.91
C THR A 1059 4.39 -13.89 -25.76
N GLU A 1060 5.38 -14.70 -26.15
CA GLU A 1060 5.18 -15.94 -26.91
C GLU A 1060 4.86 -17.17 -26.04
N GLN A 1061 5.04 -17.08 -24.71
CA GLN A 1061 4.82 -18.19 -23.75
C GLN A 1061 3.61 -17.98 -22.85
#